data_AF-A0A932C222-F1
#
_entry.id   AF-A0A932C222-F1
#
_cell.length_a   1.000
_cell.length_b   1.000
_cell.length_c   1.000
_cell.angle_alpha   90.00
_cell.angle_beta   90.00
_cell.angle_gamma   90.00
#
_symmetry.space_group_name_H-M   'P 1'
#
loop_
_entity.id
_entity.type
_entity.pdbx_description
1 polymer ?
#
loop_
_entity_poly.entity_id
_entity_poly.type
_entity_poly.pdbx_seq_one_letter_code
_entity_poly.pdbx_strand_id
1 'polypeptide(L)'
;MRETPRSVFLDPSGWRWRQVRRLATAAGMLTTLLAAVVVAGVLLPPLLPGSTWSLAPSVPARAMFTRADRETLAARRRLQEELRKVNAPPVRRPARLPLVEWAGPARPKGLDEPIIAGFYVNWDDNSFVSLKNHATRMDWVICEWAFVDPSGDSLQLKVDRRVPYTLRQLVPDEAERPQILLMVSNAQNASTFDVSRLRRLVSRPAVRKKVVAQIASAVTQYGLGGVTIDFENIPAGLEDDFLAFSREVRAAMQPIGRLTTQAVAPYESIDFIRRLGALNDHVIMMLYDEHSQPGAPGPVASQAWYVRHAREAIAALPPRTAILGIGAYGYDWSDATGRTVATNQTFQDVMKKAGPRTGSVRVDPQSLTPFLAWTDADSSDHLTWYLDATTAWNQIRAGARLGAAGHAIWRLGSEDPSLWGVLSKHGLDATPRGMEAIPGGYDVEFEGDGEILRLAARPTDGRRRVTTDAATGLITGQALESSPLPYVVKRTGSGPKGEGGKKIALTFDDGPDGTWTAPILDTLRTRGAPATFFVIGQNVERHIRLMRRVVREGHEFGNHTWSHPNLALVPRFIVRLEIAANSRLLEAVLDRRSVFFRPPYFGDAEPTTADELDPVEVASNMGYITAGVHVDSDDWRNPPPDSIVKLVLAARERGNVVLLHDGGGNRASTLAAIGPLVDSLRARGDTLVLLSALAGVPHDEAILPLPPRSAAQRAIELATFGMLGVIEVSVYWLFLVAVVLGVGRLLVILALAAAQRFGPRGRLAPYHPSVTVLVPAYNEERVIVATIDSLLAQRYPGALDVIVIDDGSPDGTWDVATAAYGQHPRVHVLRKPNGGKASALNAGLATATGEVVVCMDADTVFEADAVMHLVAPLADPGVGAVAGNAKVGNRINLVTRWQALEYVTSQNMDRRAFSLLDCITVVPGAVGAWRTALVRAVGGFSDDTLAEDQDLTLALRRRGHSIAYAEDAVAWTEAPDTLRALSRQRFRWSFGTLQCSWKHRDVLFRPRYGTLGFIAMPNVWVFQLLFTVLSPLADLMFAWSLFSVLLMRYQHGAEYALPALENVLFYYAIFLLVDWIAAVLAFVMEPGEDLSLTWLIPLQRFAYRQVMYAVVVRSFHAAIRGRIVGWGTQERKATVDRGVVTALQE
;
A
#
# COMPACT_ATOMS: atom_id res chain seq x y z
N MET A 1 -57.26 -26.27 32.03
CA MET A 1 -55.92 -26.55 31.45
C MET A 1 -55.22 -25.21 31.27
N ARG A 2 -54.08 -24.97 31.93
CA ARG A 2 -53.32 -23.71 31.76
C ARG A 2 -52.70 -23.76 30.36
N GLU A 3 -53.17 -22.91 29.44
CA GLU A 3 -52.53 -22.76 28.14
C GLU A 3 -51.07 -22.33 28.37
N THR A 4 -50.14 -23.07 27.77
CA THR A 4 -48.70 -22.78 27.79
C THR A 4 -48.43 -21.38 27.22
N PRO A 5 -47.46 -20.60 27.77
CA PRO A 5 -47.15 -19.26 27.28
C PRO A 5 -46.84 -19.25 25.78
N ARG A 6 -47.57 -18.46 24.99
CA ARG A 6 -47.48 -18.38 23.52
C ARG A 6 -46.44 -17.35 23.05
N SER A 7 -45.29 -17.27 23.71
CA SER A 7 -44.25 -16.31 23.32
C SER A 7 -43.80 -16.52 21.87
N VAL A 8 -43.81 -15.46 21.07
CA VAL A 8 -43.41 -15.53 19.65
C VAL A 8 -41.95 -15.96 19.55
N PHE A 9 -41.70 -16.95 18.68
CA PHE A 9 -40.44 -17.67 18.46
C PHE A 9 -40.09 -18.81 19.42
N LEU A 10 -40.83 -19.03 20.51
CA LEU A 10 -40.58 -20.14 21.43
C LEU A 10 -40.50 -21.49 20.69
N ASP A 11 -39.37 -22.17 20.83
CA ASP A 11 -39.13 -23.51 20.29
C ASP A 11 -38.54 -24.39 21.41
N PRO A 12 -39.39 -25.00 22.24
CA PRO A 12 -38.94 -25.81 23.38
C PRO A 12 -38.20 -27.07 22.91
N SER A 13 -38.44 -27.51 21.66
CA SER A 13 -37.76 -28.67 21.08
C SER A 13 -36.32 -28.36 20.63
N GLY A 14 -35.99 -27.08 20.43
CA GLY A 14 -34.73 -26.62 19.84
C GLY A 14 -34.50 -27.10 18.40
N TRP A 15 -35.55 -27.54 17.70
CA TRP A 15 -35.47 -28.05 16.33
C TRP A 15 -34.95 -26.99 15.36
N ARG A 16 -35.45 -25.75 15.45
CA ARG A 16 -35.04 -24.63 14.59
C ARG A 16 -33.54 -24.36 14.68
N TRP A 17 -33.02 -24.25 15.90
CA TRP A 17 -31.59 -24.04 16.12
C TRP A 17 -30.74 -25.20 15.61
N ARG A 18 -31.18 -26.45 15.80
CA ARG A 18 -30.45 -27.62 15.28
C ARG A 18 -30.36 -27.62 13.76
N GLN A 19 -31.44 -27.26 13.06
CA GLN A 19 -31.43 -27.17 11.60
C GLN A 19 -30.51 -26.04 11.11
N VAL A 20 -30.68 -24.83 11.66
CA VAL A 20 -29.84 -23.68 11.27
C VAL A 20 -28.37 -23.95 11.57
N ARG A 21 -28.04 -24.53 12.73
CA ARG A 21 -26.67 -24.88 13.08
C ARG A 21 -26.09 -25.92 12.12
N ARG A 22 -26.84 -26.98 11.75
CA ARG A 22 -26.39 -27.98 10.78
C ARG A 22 -26.10 -27.36 9.42
N LEU A 23 -27.01 -26.52 8.92
CA LEU A 23 -26.83 -25.81 7.65
C LEU A 23 -25.64 -24.84 7.69
N ALA A 24 -25.51 -24.05 8.76
CA ALA A 24 -24.40 -23.12 8.93
C ALA A 24 -23.06 -23.85 9.05
N THR A 25 -23.00 -24.98 9.76
CA THR A 25 -21.80 -25.82 9.83
C THR A 25 -21.47 -26.44 8.48
N ALA A 26 -22.45 -26.96 7.74
CA ALA A 26 -22.23 -27.51 6.39
C ALA A 26 -21.74 -26.43 5.41
N ALA A 27 -22.36 -25.24 5.43
CA ALA A 27 -21.93 -24.10 4.63
C ALA A 27 -20.50 -23.67 5.02
N GLY A 28 -20.20 -23.53 6.31
CA GLY A 28 -18.87 -23.17 6.80
C GLY A 28 -17.80 -24.20 6.44
N MET A 29 -18.11 -25.50 6.50
CA MET A 29 -17.23 -26.58 6.05
C MET A 29 -16.98 -26.50 4.53
N LEU A 30 -18.04 -26.30 3.74
CA LEU A 30 -17.94 -26.17 2.29
C LEU A 30 -17.10 -24.95 1.89
N THR A 31 -17.34 -23.78 2.49
CA THR A 31 -16.56 -22.57 2.21
C THR A 31 -15.11 -22.71 2.65
N THR A 32 -14.85 -23.35 3.80
CA THR A 32 -13.49 -23.61 4.28
C THR A 32 -12.75 -24.58 3.37
N LEU A 33 -13.43 -25.65 2.92
CA LEU A 33 -12.87 -26.61 1.98
C LEU A 33 -12.54 -25.93 0.64
N LEU A 34 -13.46 -25.14 0.09
CA LEU A 34 -13.24 -24.37 -1.13
C LEU A 34 -12.05 -23.43 -0.97
N ALA A 35 -12.01 -22.64 0.10
CA ALA A 35 -10.90 -21.73 0.42
C ALA A 35 -9.56 -22.47 0.56
N ALA A 36 -9.53 -23.62 1.25
CA ALA A 36 -8.35 -24.44 1.40
C ALA A 36 -7.86 -24.97 0.04
N VAL A 37 -8.76 -25.33 -0.87
CA VAL A 37 -8.38 -25.75 -2.23
C VAL A 37 -7.81 -24.58 -3.03
N VAL A 38 -8.36 -23.37 -2.90
CA VAL A 38 -7.77 -22.15 -3.51
C VAL A 38 -6.36 -21.94 -2.99
N VAL A 39 -6.20 -21.89 -1.67
CA VAL A 39 -4.93 -21.62 -1.02
C VAL A 39 -3.91 -22.71 -1.38
N ALA A 40 -4.28 -23.98 -1.33
CA ALA A 40 -3.41 -25.07 -1.74
C ALA A 40 -3.02 -24.99 -3.22
N GLY A 41 -3.96 -24.64 -4.11
CA GLY A 41 -3.74 -24.51 -5.55
C GLY A 41 -2.81 -23.35 -5.93
N VAL A 42 -2.87 -22.24 -5.19
CA VAL A 42 -2.01 -21.06 -5.39
C VAL A 42 -0.64 -21.25 -4.73
N LEU A 43 -0.57 -21.89 -3.55
CA LEU A 43 0.69 -22.15 -2.83
C LEU A 43 1.55 -23.25 -3.48
N LEU A 44 0.94 -24.17 -4.23
CA LEU A 44 1.62 -25.22 -4.99
C LEU A 44 1.60 -24.87 -6.49
N PRO A 45 2.52 -24.00 -6.97
CA PRO A 45 2.58 -23.70 -8.39
C PRO A 45 2.80 -24.99 -9.17
N PRO A 46 2.14 -25.12 -10.33
CA PRO A 46 2.42 -26.23 -11.20
C PRO A 46 3.86 -26.04 -11.67
N LEU A 47 4.75 -26.98 -11.36
CA LEU A 47 6.02 -27.03 -12.06
C LEU A 47 5.68 -27.24 -13.55
N LEU A 48 6.20 -26.37 -14.41
CA LEU A 48 6.16 -26.60 -15.84
C LEU A 48 6.84 -27.97 -16.07
N PRO A 49 6.21 -28.92 -16.81
CA PRO A 49 6.76 -30.26 -16.97
C PRO A 49 8.20 -30.10 -17.42
N GLY A 50 9.11 -30.66 -16.61
CA GLY A 50 10.55 -30.42 -16.67
C GLY A 50 10.99 -30.46 -18.11
N SER A 51 11.05 -29.28 -18.72
CA SER A 51 11.51 -29.17 -20.07
C SER A 51 12.95 -29.67 -19.97
N THR A 52 13.36 -30.50 -20.92
CA THR A 52 14.69 -31.13 -21.08
C THR A 52 15.88 -30.16 -21.10
N TRP A 53 15.65 -28.92 -20.70
CA TRP A 53 16.55 -27.80 -20.70
C TRP A 53 17.11 -27.60 -19.30
N SER A 54 17.66 -28.69 -18.74
CA SER A 54 18.46 -28.63 -17.52
C SER A 54 19.48 -27.51 -17.63
N LEU A 55 19.66 -26.75 -16.55
CA LEU A 55 20.85 -25.92 -16.31
C LEU A 55 22.08 -26.86 -16.42
N ALA A 56 22.56 -27.09 -17.62
CA ALA A 56 23.83 -27.76 -17.84
C ALA A 56 24.91 -26.67 -17.66
N PRO A 57 25.92 -26.89 -16.81
CA PRO A 57 27.07 -26.00 -16.79
C PRO A 57 27.79 -26.13 -18.14
N SER A 58 27.49 -25.22 -19.07
CA SER A 58 28.22 -25.15 -20.34
C SER A 58 29.54 -24.44 -20.08
N VAL A 59 30.59 -25.24 -19.95
CA VAL A 59 31.96 -24.77 -20.07
C VAL A 59 32.23 -24.50 -21.56
N PRO A 60 32.62 -23.28 -21.98
CA PRO A 60 32.88 -23.02 -23.39
C PRO A 60 34.00 -23.94 -23.93
N ALA A 61 33.77 -24.43 -25.15
CA ALA A 61 34.53 -25.47 -25.83
C ALA A 61 35.96 -25.03 -26.21
N ARG A 62 36.86 -26.01 -26.28
CA ARG A 62 38.28 -25.88 -26.65
C ARG A 62 38.46 -25.18 -28.01
N ALA A 63 39.24 -24.10 -28.07
CA ALA A 63 39.75 -23.56 -29.32
C ALA A 63 40.76 -24.54 -29.96
N MET A 64 40.60 -24.85 -31.24
CA MET A 64 41.58 -25.57 -32.05
C MET A 64 42.51 -24.57 -32.74
N PHE A 65 43.80 -24.58 -32.39
CA PHE A 65 44.81 -23.73 -33.02
C PHE A 65 45.19 -24.25 -34.41
N THR A 66 45.15 -23.36 -35.40
CA THR A 66 45.62 -23.58 -36.77
C THR A 66 47.16 -23.49 -36.85
N ARG A 67 47.73 -23.84 -38.01
CA ARG A 67 49.19 -23.77 -38.25
C ARG A 67 49.70 -22.31 -38.26
N ALA A 68 48.88 -21.37 -38.72
CA ALA A 68 49.19 -19.94 -38.66
C ALA A 68 49.29 -19.45 -37.20
N ASP A 69 48.37 -19.91 -36.35
CA ASP A 69 48.38 -19.56 -34.92
C ASP A 69 49.68 -20.00 -34.23
N ARG A 70 50.25 -21.14 -34.63
CA ARG A 70 51.53 -21.65 -34.10
C ARG A 70 52.74 -20.82 -34.53
N GLU A 71 52.74 -20.27 -35.73
CA GLU A 71 53.82 -19.39 -36.24
C GLU A 71 53.74 -18.01 -35.59
N THR A 72 52.54 -17.47 -35.40
CA THR A 72 52.28 -16.24 -34.65
C THR A 72 52.69 -16.40 -33.18
N LEU A 73 52.43 -17.56 -32.56
CA LEU A 73 52.92 -17.93 -31.22
C LEU A 73 54.46 -17.93 -31.13
N ALA A 74 55.18 -18.34 -32.19
CA ALA A 74 56.64 -18.31 -32.22
C ALA A 74 57.20 -16.88 -32.37
N ALA A 75 56.54 -16.03 -33.16
CA ALA A 75 56.88 -14.61 -33.27
C ALA A 75 56.58 -13.85 -31.97
N ARG A 76 55.48 -14.18 -31.28
CA ARG A 76 55.10 -13.61 -29.98
C ARG A 76 56.01 -14.06 -28.84
N ARG A 77 56.53 -15.29 -28.85
CA ARG A 77 57.61 -15.70 -27.92
C ARG A 77 58.87 -14.86 -28.08
N ARG A 78 59.21 -14.43 -29.30
CA ARG A 78 60.33 -13.50 -29.54
C ARG A 78 60.00 -12.09 -29.01
N LEU A 79 58.75 -11.63 -29.14
CA LEU A 79 58.30 -10.37 -28.55
C LEU A 79 58.29 -10.40 -27.02
N GLN A 80 57.87 -11.51 -26.39
CA GLN A 80 57.99 -11.73 -24.94
C GLN A 80 59.46 -11.80 -24.48
N GLU A 81 60.37 -12.36 -25.28
CA GLU A 81 61.82 -12.30 -25.02
C GLU A 81 62.37 -10.87 -25.15
N GLU A 82 61.86 -10.04 -26.05
CA GLU A 82 62.21 -8.62 -26.17
C GLU A 82 61.61 -7.75 -25.06
N LEU A 83 60.36 -7.99 -24.65
CA LEU A 83 59.72 -7.31 -23.51
C LEU A 83 60.37 -7.68 -22.17
N ARG A 84 60.94 -8.89 -22.06
CA ARG A 84 61.82 -9.28 -20.95
C ARG A 84 63.17 -8.54 -20.94
N LYS A 85 63.60 -7.96 -22.07
CA LYS A 85 64.83 -7.15 -22.19
C LYS A 85 64.59 -5.68 -21.84
N VAL A 86 63.34 -5.21 -21.78
CA VAL A 86 62.99 -3.91 -21.18
C VAL A 86 63.15 -4.08 -19.67
N ASN A 87 64.29 -3.66 -19.14
CA ASN A 87 64.66 -3.84 -17.73
C ASN A 87 63.59 -3.21 -16.81
N ALA A 88 62.75 -4.05 -16.19
CA ALA A 88 62.27 -3.75 -14.84
C ALA A 88 63.51 -3.62 -13.92
N PRO A 89 63.53 -2.66 -12.97
CA PRO A 89 64.66 -2.51 -12.06
C PRO A 89 64.97 -3.83 -11.35
N PRO A 90 66.27 -4.15 -11.12
CA PRO A 90 66.69 -5.49 -10.72
C PRO A 90 66.05 -5.91 -9.40
N VAL A 91 65.42 -7.09 -9.43
CA VAL A 91 64.92 -7.82 -8.26
C VAL A 91 66.10 -8.18 -7.35
N ARG A 92 66.28 -7.44 -6.25
CA ARG A 92 67.01 -7.96 -5.09
C ARG A 92 66.12 -8.98 -4.38
N ARG A 93 66.73 -10.09 -3.93
CA ARG A 93 66.12 -11.18 -3.15
C ARG A 93 65.10 -10.67 -2.09
N PRO A 94 64.13 -11.49 -1.65
CA PRO A 94 63.13 -11.13 -0.63
C PRO A 94 63.71 -10.84 0.77
N ALA A 95 65.03 -10.82 0.93
CA ALA A 95 65.69 -10.49 2.17
C ALA A 95 66.03 -9.00 2.17
N ARG A 96 65.17 -8.21 2.82
CA ARG A 96 65.40 -6.81 3.22
C ARG A 96 65.49 -5.80 2.08
N LEU A 97 64.36 -5.52 1.46
CA LEU A 97 64.05 -4.12 1.11
C LEU A 97 63.24 -3.55 2.29
N PRO A 98 63.44 -2.29 2.69
CA PRO A 98 62.60 -1.70 3.72
C PRO A 98 61.20 -1.61 3.13
N LEU A 99 60.30 -2.52 3.54
CA LEU A 99 58.93 -2.11 3.83
C LEU A 99 59.12 -0.79 4.56
N VAL A 100 58.74 0.34 3.96
CA VAL A 100 59.09 1.69 4.47
C VAL A 100 59.07 1.60 5.99
N GLU A 101 60.24 1.71 6.62
CA GLU A 101 60.39 1.48 8.06
C GLU A 101 59.67 2.65 8.71
N TRP A 102 58.37 2.50 8.83
CA TRP A 102 57.48 3.56 9.24
C TRP A 102 56.96 3.17 10.60
N ALA A 103 57.85 3.33 11.57
CA ALA A 103 57.51 3.52 12.97
C ALA A 103 56.93 4.93 13.20
N GLY A 104 56.08 5.41 12.29
CA GLY A 104 55.23 6.56 12.57
C GLY A 104 54.38 6.24 13.80
N PRO A 105 54.09 7.22 14.68
CA PRO A 105 53.31 6.99 15.88
C PRO A 105 51.97 6.33 15.52
N ALA A 106 51.40 5.56 16.46
CA ALA A 106 50.00 5.13 16.37
C ALA A 106 49.11 6.34 16.03
N ARG A 107 47.95 6.10 15.38
CA ARG A 107 46.99 7.16 15.01
C ARG A 107 46.96 8.23 16.11
N PRO A 108 47.25 9.51 15.80
CA PRO A 108 47.35 10.55 16.80
C PRO A 108 46.13 10.52 17.74
N LYS A 109 46.37 10.42 19.06
CA LYS A 109 45.28 10.40 20.05
C LYS A 109 44.49 11.72 19.95
N GLY A 110 43.16 11.62 19.87
CA GLY A 110 42.25 12.77 19.84
C GLY A 110 41.74 13.18 18.45
N LEU A 111 42.02 12.42 17.39
CA LEU A 111 41.33 12.55 16.09
C LEU A 111 39.91 11.94 16.16
N ASP A 112 38.92 12.61 15.56
CA ASP A 112 37.54 12.10 15.39
C ASP A 112 37.54 10.82 14.55
N GLU A 113 36.43 10.08 14.49
CA GLU A 113 36.32 8.91 13.61
C GLU A 113 36.59 9.26 12.14
N PRO A 114 37.24 8.38 11.36
CA PRO A 114 37.61 8.70 9.99
C PRO A 114 36.37 8.77 9.09
N ILE A 115 36.30 9.76 8.21
CA ILE A 115 35.20 9.86 7.24
C ILE A 115 35.39 8.77 6.16
N ILE A 116 34.41 7.89 5.99
CA ILE A 116 34.36 6.95 4.87
C ILE A 116 33.38 7.44 3.83
N ALA A 117 33.85 7.65 2.60
CA ALA A 117 33.05 8.12 1.49
C ALA A 117 33.09 7.16 0.29
N GLY A 118 32.01 7.14 -0.49
CA GLY A 118 31.96 6.44 -1.78
C GLY A 118 31.49 7.37 -2.88
N PHE A 119 32.15 7.33 -4.04
CA PHE A 119 31.70 8.05 -5.22
C PHE A 119 30.63 7.25 -5.96
N TYR A 120 29.46 7.86 -6.12
CA TYR A 120 28.29 7.31 -6.80
C TYR A 120 28.12 7.98 -8.17
N VAL A 121 27.94 7.18 -9.21
CA VAL A 121 27.74 7.64 -10.58
C VAL A 121 26.45 7.09 -11.18
N ASN A 122 25.78 7.89 -11.99
CA ASN A 122 24.49 7.53 -12.59
C ASN A 122 24.60 6.64 -13.84
N TRP A 123 25.79 6.57 -14.44
CA TRP A 123 26.01 5.91 -15.73
C TRP A 123 26.44 4.45 -15.60
N ASP A 124 26.56 3.95 -14.37
CA ASP A 124 26.82 2.53 -14.06
C ASP A 124 25.90 2.07 -12.93
N ASP A 125 24.98 1.18 -13.26
CA ASP A 125 23.96 0.68 -12.33
C ASP A 125 24.57 -0.09 -11.14
N ASN A 126 25.77 -0.67 -11.30
CA ASN A 126 26.47 -1.30 -10.18
C ASN A 126 26.79 -0.31 -9.05
N SER A 127 26.91 0.98 -9.37
CA SER A 127 27.11 2.03 -8.38
C SER A 127 25.94 2.12 -7.41
N PHE A 128 24.71 1.90 -7.91
CA PHE A 128 23.51 1.89 -7.09
C PHE A 128 23.40 0.61 -6.24
N VAL A 129 23.79 -0.53 -6.81
CA VAL A 129 23.80 -1.82 -6.09
C VAL A 129 24.81 -1.81 -4.95
N SER A 130 26.04 -1.38 -5.21
CA SER A 130 27.08 -1.24 -4.19
C SER A 130 26.63 -0.27 -3.08
N LEU A 131 26.05 0.88 -3.46
CA LEU A 131 25.46 1.82 -2.50
C LEU A 131 24.38 1.15 -1.64
N LYS A 132 23.41 0.45 -2.25
CA LYS A 132 22.32 -0.22 -1.52
C LYS A 132 22.85 -1.25 -0.52
N ASN A 133 23.89 -2.00 -0.90
CA ASN A 133 24.47 -3.05 -0.07
C ASN A 133 25.33 -2.50 1.07
N HIS A 134 25.98 -1.34 0.88
CA HIS A 134 27.03 -0.85 1.79
C HIS A 134 26.78 0.54 2.36
N ALA A 135 25.63 1.16 2.10
CA ALA A 135 25.27 2.49 2.60
C ALA A 135 25.48 2.64 4.12
N THR A 136 25.17 1.62 4.91
CA THR A 136 25.32 1.64 6.37
C THR A 136 26.78 1.76 6.83
N ARG A 137 27.74 1.48 5.96
CA ARG A 137 29.19 1.49 6.23
C ARG A 137 29.90 2.78 5.81
N MET A 138 29.17 3.75 5.25
CA MET A 138 29.72 5.01 4.75
C MET A 138 29.17 6.22 5.50
N ASP A 139 29.97 7.25 5.69
CA ASP A 139 29.55 8.55 6.18
C ASP A 139 29.01 9.42 5.05
N TRP A 140 29.66 9.39 3.86
CA TRP A 140 29.26 10.22 2.72
C TRP A 140 29.07 9.41 1.43
N VAL A 141 28.12 9.87 0.61
CA VAL A 141 27.91 9.40 -0.76
C VAL A 141 28.04 10.60 -1.69
N ILE A 142 29.10 10.63 -2.48
CA ILE A 142 29.45 11.74 -3.36
C ILE A 142 28.84 11.45 -4.73
N CYS A 143 27.76 12.14 -5.10
CA CYS A 143 26.94 11.80 -6.25
C CYS A 143 27.23 12.68 -7.47
N GLU A 144 27.64 12.10 -8.60
CA GLU A 144 27.86 12.77 -9.88
C GLU A 144 26.55 13.21 -10.54
N TRP A 145 25.92 14.27 -10.00
CA TRP A 145 24.60 14.73 -10.43
C TRP A 145 24.61 16.08 -11.14
N ALA A 146 25.70 16.83 -11.10
CA ALA A 146 25.80 18.13 -11.74
C ALA A 146 26.92 18.16 -12.78
N PHE A 147 26.57 18.43 -14.02
CA PHE A 147 27.51 18.45 -15.15
C PHE A 147 27.56 19.84 -15.79
N VAL A 148 28.75 20.29 -16.19
CA VAL A 148 28.87 21.53 -16.96
C VAL A 148 28.20 21.37 -18.32
N ASP A 149 27.22 22.24 -18.61
CA ASP A 149 26.45 22.15 -19.86
C ASP A 149 27.33 22.42 -21.11
N PRO A 150 26.92 21.99 -22.32
CA PRO A 150 27.69 22.20 -23.55
C PRO A 150 28.14 23.64 -23.84
N SER A 151 27.30 24.63 -23.53
CA SER A 151 27.62 26.05 -23.65
C SER A 151 28.66 26.50 -22.63
N GLY A 152 28.80 25.82 -21.49
CA GLY A 152 29.67 26.20 -20.37
C GLY A 152 29.13 27.35 -19.52
N ASP A 153 27.86 27.76 -19.71
CA ASP A 153 27.25 28.90 -19.03
C ASP A 153 26.24 28.48 -17.92
N SER A 154 26.06 27.18 -17.67
CA SER A 154 25.21 26.61 -16.62
C SER A 154 25.54 25.15 -16.29
N LEU A 155 24.81 24.57 -15.32
CA LEU A 155 24.84 23.15 -14.98
C LEU A 155 23.60 22.40 -15.49
N GLN A 156 23.82 21.19 -16.01
CA GLN A 156 22.79 20.17 -16.24
C GLN A 156 22.71 19.24 -15.03
N LEU A 157 21.56 19.20 -14.36
CA LEU A 157 21.31 18.29 -13.24
C LEU A 157 20.73 16.97 -13.72
N LYS A 158 21.37 15.86 -13.34
CA LYS A 158 20.90 14.48 -13.52
C LYS A 158 20.80 13.84 -12.13
N VAL A 159 19.75 14.14 -11.38
CA VAL A 159 19.60 13.62 -10.01
C VAL A 159 18.95 12.24 -10.03
N ASP A 160 19.63 11.24 -9.47
CA ASP A 160 19.01 9.93 -9.24
C ASP A 160 18.20 9.95 -7.93
N ARG A 161 16.86 9.97 -8.06
CA ARG A 161 15.93 9.99 -6.92
C ARG A 161 15.90 8.68 -6.14
N ARG A 162 16.38 7.57 -6.71
CA ARG A 162 16.47 6.26 -6.04
C ARG A 162 17.42 6.33 -4.85
N VAL A 163 18.50 7.09 -4.93
CA VAL A 163 19.51 7.23 -3.88
C VAL A 163 18.94 7.77 -2.55
N PRO A 164 18.37 8.99 -2.48
CA PRO A 164 17.85 9.53 -1.22
C PRO A 164 16.65 8.74 -0.70
N TYR A 165 15.87 8.10 -1.58
CA TYR A 165 14.80 7.20 -1.17
C TYR A 165 15.35 5.96 -0.47
N THR A 166 16.32 5.29 -1.09
CA THR A 166 16.93 4.06 -0.58
C THR A 166 17.67 4.30 0.73
N LEU A 167 18.43 5.39 0.85
CA LEU A 167 19.11 5.75 2.10
C LEU A 167 18.13 6.02 3.25
N ARG A 168 16.95 6.60 2.98
CA ARG A 168 15.89 6.78 4.00
C ARG A 168 15.27 5.45 4.46
N GLN A 169 15.20 4.46 3.57
CA GLN A 169 14.66 3.15 3.92
C GLN A 169 15.66 2.28 4.68
N LEU A 170 16.92 2.26 4.22
CA LEU A 170 17.98 1.46 4.84
C LEU A 170 18.46 2.06 6.16
N VAL A 171 18.52 3.38 6.26
CA VAL A 171 18.93 4.11 7.47
C VAL A 171 17.86 5.16 7.82
N PRO A 172 16.81 4.74 8.54
CA PRO A 172 15.71 5.63 8.93
C PRO A 172 16.16 6.76 9.85
N ASP A 173 17.12 6.50 10.74
CA ASP A 173 17.72 7.52 11.60
C ASP A 173 18.53 8.52 10.76
N GLU A 174 18.15 9.79 10.83
CA GLU A 174 18.81 10.86 10.10
C GLU A 174 20.23 11.12 10.59
N ALA A 175 20.51 10.87 11.88
CA ALA A 175 21.84 11.07 12.46
C ALA A 175 22.85 10.01 12.00
N GLU A 176 22.39 8.80 11.70
CA GLU A 176 23.25 7.72 11.21
C GLU A 176 23.27 7.62 9.68
N ARG A 177 22.43 8.37 8.98
CA ARG A 177 22.32 8.29 7.51
C ARG A 177 23.54 8.91 6.83
N PRO A 178 24.09 8.27 5.78
CA PRO A 178 25.15 8.89 5.00
C PRO A 178 24.71 10.24 4.42
N GLN A 179 25.57 11.26 4.52
CA GLN A 179 25.32 12.54 3.87
C GLN A 179 25.54 12.41 2.36
N ILE A 180 24.60 12.95 1.58
CA ILE A 180 24.74 13.02 0.13
C ILE A 180 25.44 14.33 -0.22
N LEU A 181 26.57 14.25 -0.93
CA LEU A 181 27.26 15.42 -1.46
C LEU A 181 27.02 15.52 -2.96
N LEU A 182 26.68 16.72 -3.44
CA LEU A 182 26.51 17.00 -4.87
C LEU A 182 27.88 17.12 -5.53
N MET A 183 28.26 16.18 -6.39
CA MET A 183 29.48 16.31 -7.19
C MET A 183 29.22 17.10 -8.47
N VAL A 184 30.05 18.12 -8.71
CA VAL A 184 30.00 19.00 -9.87
C VAL A 184 31.20 18.70 -10.76
N SER A 185 30.92 18.17 -11.96
CA SER A 185 31.92 17.60 -12.87
C SER A 185 31.97 18.34 -14.21
N ASN A 186 33.17 18.46 -14.79
CA ASN A 186 33.40 18.94 -16.16
C ASN A 186 33.50 17.79 -17.19
N ALA A 187 33.06 16.59 -16.84
CA ALA A 187 32.99 15.43 -17.73
C ALA A 187 31.78 15.48 -18.69
N GLN A 188 31.95 14.96 -19.92
CA GLN A 188 30.88 14.84 -20.91
C GLN A 188 30.19 13.48 -20.94
N ASN A 189 30.96 12.38 -20.85
CA ASN A 189 30.49 10.98 -20.93
C ASN A 189 31.46 10.05 -20.18
N ALA A 190 31.49 10.11 -18.84
CA ALA A 190 32.29 9.26 -17.93
C ALA A 190 33.83 9.32 -18.03
N SER A 191 34.43 9.81 -19.14
CA SER A 191 35.89 9.74 -19.34
C SER A 191 36.50 10.89 -20.16
N THR A 192 35.70 11.86 -20.60
CA THR A 192 36.17 13.00 -21.42
C THR A 192 35.91 14.32 -20.71
N PHE A 193 36.98 14.96 -20.26
CA PHE A 193 36.96 16.26 -19.60
C PHE A 193 37.14 17.40 -20.62
N ASP A 194 36.21 18.36 -20.62
CA ASP A 194 36.24 19.48 -21.57
C ASP A 194 36.77 20.76 -20.92
N VAL A 195 38.06 20.98 -21.13
CA VAL A 195 38.79 22.16 -20.65
C VAL A 195 38.22 23.48 -21.20
N SER A 196 37.62 23.45 -22.41
CA SER A 196 37.08 24.66 -23.04
C SER A 196 35.81 25.14 -22.33
N ARG A 197 34.96 24.21 -21.88
CA ARG A 197 33.75 24.50 -21.09
C ARG A 197 34.12 25.04 -19.73
N LEU A 198 35.08 24.38 -19.07
CA LEU A 198 35.59 24.79 -17.77
C LEU A 198 36.11 26.24 -17.81
N ARG A 199 36.92 26.59 -18.83
CA ARG A 199 37.43 27.96 -19.01
C ARG A 199 36.31 29.00 -19.15
N ARG A 200 35.25 28.70 -19.91
CA ARG A 200 34.10 29.62 -20.05
C ARG A 200 33.38 29.86 -18.73
N LEU A 201 33.24 28.80 -17.93
CA LEU A 201 32.57 28.84 -16.64
C LEU A 201 33.35 29.66 -15.62
N VAL A 202 34.64 29.34 -15.41
CA VAL A 202 35.42 29.93 -14.31
C VAL A 202 35.97 31.32 -14.62
N SER A 203 36.26 31.66 -15.88
CA SER A 203 36.82 32.99 -16.22
C SER A 203 35.79 34.12 -16.31
N ARG A 204 34.48 33.82 -16.23
CA ARG A 204 33.40 34.82 -16.34
C ARG A 204 32.67 35.00 -15.01
N PRO A 205 32.83 36.14 -14.30
CA PRO A 205 32.19 36.35 -12.99
C PRO A 205 30.67 36.19 -12.98
N ALA A 206 29.98 36.60 -14.05
CA ALA A 206 28.52 36.43 -14.16
C ALA A 206 28.11 34.96 -14.27
N VAL A 207 28.89 34.14 -14.99
CA VAL A 207 28.64 32.70 -15.13
C VAL A 207 28.94 31.97 -13.83
N ARG A 208 30.06 32.29 -13.17
CA ARG A 208 30.38 31.72 -11.85
C ARG A 208 29.25 31.94 -10.84
N LYS A 209 28.77 33.18 -10.69
CA LYS A 209 27.65 33.51 -9.78
C LYS A 209 26.38 32.71 -10.11
N LYS A 210 26.06 32.56 -11.40
CA LYS A 210 24.91 31.77 -11.85
C LYS A 210 25.06 30.30 -11.47
N VAL A 211 26.20 29.70 -11.76
CA VAL A 211 26.50 28.29 -11.43
C VAL A 211 26.50 28.07 -9.91
N VAL A 212 27.13 28.95 -9.13
CA VAL A 212 27.11 28.91 -7.66
C VAL A 212 25.68 28.95 -7.12
N ALA A 213 24.82 29.80 -7.68
CA ALA A 213 23.41 29.83 -7.31
C ALA A 213 22.67 28.52 -7.68
N GLN A 214 22.97 27.91 -8.82
CA GLN A 214 22.42 26.60 -9.20
C GLN A 214 22.84 25.50 -8.21
N ILE A 215 24.11 25.48 -7.79
CA ILE A 215 24.62 24.55 -6.78
C ILE A 215 23.87 24.73 -5.46
N ALA A 216 23.79 25.96 -4.94
CA ALA A 216 23.09 26.24 -3.68
C ALA A 216 21.60 25.89 -3.72
N SER A 217 20.95 26.17 -4.85
CA SER A 217 19.55 25.79 -5.07
C SER A 217 19.39 24.27 -5.08
N ALA A 218 20.26 23.53 -5.76
CA ALA A 218 20.19 22.06 -5.81
C ALA A 218 20.43 21.44 -4.43
N VAL A 219 21.47 21.88 -3.72
CA VAL A 219 21.78 21.42 -2.36
C VAL A 219 20.60 21.65 -1.41
N THR A 220 19.94 22.81 -1.49
CA THR A 220 18.78 23.13 -0.65
C THR A 220 17.54 22.33 -1.06
N GLN A 221 17.23 22.27 -2.36
CA GLN A 221 16.05 21.60 -2.90
C GLN A 221 16.03 20.10 -2.56
N TYR A 222 17.19 19.45 -2.63
CA TYR A 222 17.30 18.01 -2.38
C TYR A 222 17.77 17.66 -0.95
N GLY A 223 17.99 18.66 -0.09
CA GLY A 223 18.41 18.46 1.30
C GLY A 223 19.79 17.81 1.45
N LEU A 224 20.74 18.18 0.58
CA LEU A 224 22.07 17.55 0.49
C LEU A 224 23.00 18.06 1.60
N GLY A 225 23.98 17.23 2.00
CA GLY A 225 24.98 17.57 3.02
C GLY A 225 25.99 18.63 2.58
N GLY A 226 26.19 18.78 1.27
CA GLY A 226 27.13 19.74 0.70
C GLY A 226 27.43 19.49 -0.78
N VAL A 227 28.55 20.02 -1.23
CA VAL A 227 29.03 19.95 -2.61
C VAL A 227 30.48 19.45 -2.66
N THR A 228 30.78 18.66 -3.68
CA THR A 228 32.13 18.26 -4.09
C THR A 228 32.43 18.83 -5.46
N ILE A 229 33.45 19.68 -5.56
CA ILE A 229 33.90 20.21 -6.84
C ILE A 229 34.90 19.21 -7.42
N ASP A 230 34.64 18.70 -8.62
CA ASP A 230 35.48 17.74 -9.31
C ASP A 230 35.78 18.23 -10.73
N PHE A 231 36.64 19.24 -10.81
CA PHE A 231 37.08 19.82 -12.07
C PHE A 231 38.48 19.35 -12.39
N GLU A 232 38.60 18.49 -13.39
CA GLU A 232 39.86 17.88 -13.80
C GLU A 232 40.46 18.55 -15.04
N ASN A 233 41.76 18.33 -15.26
CA ASN A 233 42.56 18.90 -16.35
C ASN A 233 42.55 20.45 -16.37
N ILE A 234 42.76 21.07 -15.21
CA ILE A 234 42.80 22.53 -15.08
C ILE A 234 44.02 23.07 -15.84
N PRO A 235 43.85 23.91 -16.88
CA PRO A 235 44.98 24.39 -17.66
C PRO A 235 45.77 25.44 -16.88
N ALA A 236 47.09 25.46 -17.09
CA ALA A 236 48.00 26.42 -16.48
C ALA A 236 47.53 27.87 -16.73
N GLY A 237 47.48 28.66 -15.65
CA GLY A 237 47.00 30.05 -15.67
C GLY A 237 45.50 30.24 -15.35
N LEU A 238 44.73 29.16 -15.16
CA LEU A 238 43.32 29.23 -14.75
C LEU A 238 43.11 29.05 -13.23
N GLU A 239 44.19 28.80 -12.48
CA GLU A 239 44.16 28.49 -11.05
C GLU A 239 43.49 29.60 -10.22
N ASP A 240 43.79 30.87 -10.49
CA ASP A 240 43.22 31.99 -9.72
C ASP A 240 41.71 32.17 -9.98
N ASP A 241 41.27 31.98 -11.22
CA ASP A 241 39.85 31.99 -11.58
C ASP A 241 39.11 30.82 -10.91
N PHE A 242 39.73 29.65 -10.87
CA PHE A 242 39.19 28.48 -10.18
C PHE A 242 39.13 28.67 -8.67
N LEU A 243 40.16 29.25 -8.05
CA LEU A 243 40.15 29.58 -6.63
C LEU A 243 39.11 30.66 -6.29
N ALA A 244 38.84 31.60 -7.21
CA ALA A 244 37.74 32.53 -7.08
C ALA A 244 36.38 31.80 -7.10
N PHE A 245 36.20 30.84 -8.01
CA PHE A 245 35.01 29.98 -8.04
C PHE A 245 34.84 29.19 -6.74
N SER A 246 35.87 28.48 -6.26
CA SER A 246 35.83 27.71 -5.01
C SER A 246 35.47 28.60 -3.81
N ARG A 247 36.02 29.82 -3.73
CA ARG A 247 35.66 30.81 -2.70
C ARG A 247 34.20 31.24 -2.78
N GLU A 248 33.68 31.48 -3.99
CA GLU A 248 32.28 31.85 -4.22
C GLU A 248 31.33 30.71 -3.84
N VAL A 249 31.68 29.44 -4.15
CA VAL A 249 30.93 28.25 -3.71
C VAL A 249 30.90 28.18 -2.19
N ARG A 250 32.06 28.29 -1.51
CA ARG A 250 32.13 28.26 -0.05
C ARG A 250 31.27 29.34 0.60
N ALA A 251 31.32 30.55 0.06
CA ALA A 251 30.51 31.68 0.55
C ALA A 251 29.00 31.44 0.39
N ALA A 252 28.58 30.65 -0.61
CA ALA A 252 27.19 30.27 -0.79
C ALA A 252 26.75 29.08 0.10
N MET A 253 27.67 28.17 0.45
CA MET A 253 27.36 27.01 1.31
C MET A 253 27.35 27.35 2.81
N GLN A 254 28.20 28.28 3.27
CA GLN A 254 28.30 28.65 4.69
C GLN A 254 26.98 29.10 5.33
N PRO A 255 26.18 30.01 4.73
CA PRO A 255 24.93 30.49 5.35
C PRO A 255 23.88 29.40 5.51
N ILE A 256 23.93 28.35 4.68
CA ILE A 256 23.01 27.21 4.73
C ILE A 256 23.57 26.02 5.52
N GLY A 257 24.74 26.18 6.14
CA GLY A 257 25.37 25.17 7.00
C GLY A 257 25.79 23.90 6.28
N ARG A 258 26.21 23.99 5.01
CA ARG A 258 26.57 22.84 4.16
C ARG A 258 28.06 22.77 3.84
N LEU A 259 28.55 21.55 3.60
CA LEU A 259 29.96 21.29 3.33
C LEU A 259 30.38 21.76 1.92
N THR A 260 31.59 22.26 1.80
CA THR A 260 32.28 22.51 0.53
C THR A 260 33.54 21.66 0.47
N THR A 261 33.61 20.73 -0.48
CA THR A 261 34.73 19.79 -0.64
C THR A 261 35.28 19.86 -2.06
N GLN A 262 36.54 19.44 -2.23
CA GLN A 262 37.26 19.52 -3.51
C GLN A 262 37.97 18.21 -3.81
N ALA A 263 37.72 17.59 -4.96
CA ALA A 263 38.56 16.52 -5.49
C ALA A 263 39.75 17.13 -6.27
N VAL A 264 40.95 16.57 -6.09
CA VAL A 264 42.16 17.11 -6.73
C VAL A 264 43.14 15.99 -7.09
N ALA A 265 43.74 16.10 -8.27
CA ALA A 265 44.74 15.18 -8.76
C ALA A 265 46.07 15.30 -7.98
N PRO A 266 46.84 14.22 -7.83
CA PRO A 266 48.08 14.20 -7.03
C PRO A 266 49.24 14.95 -7.70
N TYR A 267 49.09 15.33 -8.97
CA TYR A 267 50.12 15.99 -9.78
C TYR A 267 50.01 17.52 -9.78
N GLU A 268 48.97 18.07 -9.14
CA GLU A 268 48.81 19.51 -8.99
C GLU A 268 49.89 20.11 -8.08
N SER A 269 50.17 21.40 -8.25
CA SER A 269 51.20 22.05 -7.45
C SER A 269 50.84 22.05 -5.95
N ILE A 270 51.82 21.79 -5.09
CA ILE A 270 51.62 21.81 -3.62
C ILE A 270 51.09 23.16 -3.13
N ASP A 271 51.45 24.26 -3.80
CA ASP A 271 50.91 25.58 -3.47
C ASP A 271 49.41 25.67 -3.79
N PHE A 272 49.00 25.18 -4.95
CA PHE A 272 47.59 25.13 -5.33
C PHE A 272 46.77 24.25 -4.37
N ILE A 273 47.27 23.05 -4.02
CA ILE A 273 46.63 22.16 -3.03
C ILE A 273 46.47 22.87 -1.67
N ARG A 274 47.51 23.57 -1.19
CA ARG A 274 47.45 24.34 0.07
C ARG A 274 46.38 25.44 0.01
N ARG A 275 46.30 26.17 -1.10
CA ARG A 275 45.31 27.24 -1.31
C ARG A 275 43.88 26.67 -1.36
N LEU A 276 43.68 25.50 -1.96
CA LEU A 276 42.40 24.79 -1.94
C LEU A 276 42.01 24.35 -0.53
N GLY A 277 42.96 23.85 0.27
CA GLY A 277 42.73 23.48 1.68
C GLY A 277 42.25 24.64 2.55
N ALA A 278 42.60 25.89 2.21
CA ALA A 278 42.10 27.06 2.91
C ALA A 278 40.65 27.44 2.54
N LEU A 279 40.14 26.95 1.40
CA LEU A 279 38.84 27.31 0.82
C LEU A 279 37.79 26.20 0.94
N ASN A 280 38.18 24.99 1.33
CA ASN A 280 37.28 23.84 1.42
C ASN A 280 37.33 23.24 2.82
N ASP A 281 36.23 22.64 3.26
CA ASP A 281 36.16 21.93 4.53
C ASP A 281 37.00 20.65 4.47
N HIS A 282 37.00 19.98 3.31
CA HIS A 282 37.85 18.83 3.02
C HIS A 282 38.38 18.84 1.58
N VAL A 283 39.58 18.28 1.40
CA VAL A 283 40.21 18.08 0.08
C VAL A 283 40.43 16.58 -0.11
N ILE A 284 39.85 16.03 -1.17
CA ILE A 284 39.91 14.62 -1.54
C ILE A 284 41.05 14.45 -2.55
N MET A 285 42.13 13.83 -2.13
CA MET A 285 43.28 13.56 -2.99
C MET A 285 43.03 12.30 -3.82
N MET A 286 42.99 12.42 -5.14
CA MET A 286 42.76 11.30 -6.06
C MET A 286 44.03 10.44 -6.21
N LEU A 287 44.39 9.68 -5.17
CA LEU A 287 45.62 8.89 -5.11
C LEU A 287 45.51 7.57 -5.90
N TYR A 288 45.24 7.69 -7.19
CA TYR A 288 45.20 6.63 -8.18
C TYR A 288 45.59 7.19 -9.56
N ASP A 289 45.59 6.36 -10.60
CA ASP A 289 46.11 6.69 -11.93
C ASP A 289 47.62 7.01 -11.98
N GLU A 290 48.46 6.35 -11.15
CA GLU A 290 49.92 6.37 -11.30
C GLU A 290 50.35 5.94 -12.71
N HIS A 291 49.66 4.93 -13.24
CA HIS A 291 49.70 4.51 -14.64
C HIS A 291 48.27 4.40 -15.16
N SER A 292 47.97 5.09 -16.26
CA SER A 292 46.63 5.18 -16.86
C SER A 292 46.72 5.36 -18.39
N GLN A 293 45.61 5.68 -19.06
CA GLN A 293 45.56 5.91 -20.51
C GLN A 293 45.72 7.41 -20.87
N PRO A 294 46.58 7.80 -21.83
CA PRO A 294 47.57 7.00 -22.56
C PRO A 294 48.91 6.93 -21.80
N GLY A 295 49.36 5.74 -21.43
CA GLY A 295 50.57 5.54 -20.64
C GLY A 295 51.12 4.11 -20.72
N ALA A 296 52.36 3.92 -20.25
CA ALA A 296 52.99 2.61 -20.20
C ALA A 296 52.34 1.70 -19.14
N PRO A 297 52.32 0.37 -19.34
CA PRO A 297 51.78 -0.56 -18.34
C PRO A 297 52.49 -0.45 -16.99
N GLY A 298 51.71 -0.41 -15.91
CA GLY A 298 52.24 -0.33 -14.54
C GLY A 298 51.15 -0.33 -13.48
N PRO A 299 51.52 -0.36 -12.19
CA PRO A 299 50.57 -0.35 -11.09
C PRO A 299 49.73 0.92 -11.11
N VAL A 300 48.41 0.78 -10.96
CA VAL A 300 47.46 1.90 -10.96
C VAL A 300 47.66 2.83 -9.75
N ALA A 301 48.09 2.27 -8.62
CA ALA A 301 48.48 3.02 -7.42
C ALA A 301 49.43 2.17 -6.56
N SER A 302 50.73 2.21 -6.83
CA SER A 302 51.70 1.47 -6.01
C SER A 302 51.72 2.00 -4.58
N GLN A 303 51.97 1.13 -3.60
CA GLN A 303 51.93 1.50 -2.19
C GLN A 303 52.95 2.61 -1.87
N ALA A 304 54.15 2.56 -2.46
CA ALA A 304 55.18 3.56 -2.22
C ALA A 304 54.80 4.93 -2.80
N TRP A 305 54.23 4.96 -4.01
CA TRP A 305 53.72 6.17 -4.64
C TRP A 305 52.57 6.77 -3.84
N TYR A 306 51.59 5.95 -3.46
CA TYR A 306 50.44 6.37 -2.65
C TYR A 306 50.88 7.02 -1.34
N VAL A 307 51.78 6.37 -0.58
CA VAL A 307 52.25 6.87 0.72
C VAL A 307 53.04 8.18 0.58
N ARG A 308 53.84 8.34 -0.48
CA ARG A 308 54.58 9.57 -0.74
C ARG A 308 53.61 10.74 -0.97
N HIS A 309 52.68 10.59 -1.90
CA HIS A 309 51.73 11.66 -2.24
C HIS A 309 50.73 11.93 -1.11
N ALA A 310 50.29 10.91 -0.38
CA ALA A 310 49.49 11.09 0.83
C ALA A 310 50.23 11.94 1.89
N ARG A 311 51.51 11.67 2.12
CA ARG A 311 52.34 12.43 3.07
C ARG A 311 52.51 13.87 2.63
N GLU A 312 52.79 14.11 1.36
CA GLU A 312 52.95 15.46 0.79
C GLU A 312 51.65 16.26 0.90
N ALA A 313 50.51 15.66 0.56
CA ALA A 313 49.20 16.29 0.66
C ALA A 313 48.82 16.61 2.11
N ILE A 314 48.98 15.66 3.03
CA ILE A 314 48.68 15.87 4.46
C ILE A 314 49.58 16.94 5.07
N ALA A 315 50.85 17.01 4.65
CA ALA A 315 51.76 18.07 5.10
C ALA A 315 51.40 19.45 4.54
N ALA A 316 50.78 19.51 3.36
CA ALA A 316 50.40 20.75 2.69
C ALA A 316 49.04 21.30 3.16
N LEU A 317 48.13 20.44 3.60
CA LEU A 317 46.76 20.78 3.98
C LEU A 317 46.65 21.08 5.50
N PRO A 318 45.62 21.84 5.91
CA PRO A 318 45.34 22.01 7.34
C PRO A 318 45.05 20.65 8.02
N PRO A 319 45.32 20.53 9.33
CA PRO A 319 45.02 19.32 10.07
C PRO A 319 43.56 18.89 9.90
N ARG A 320 43.33 17.60 9.66
CA ARG A 320 41.98 17.00 9.47
C ARG A 320 41.22 17.42 8.20
N THR A 321 41.89 18.00 7.20
CA THR A 321 41.25 18.39 5.94
C THR A 321 41.42 17.34 4.83
N ALA A 322 42.51 16.57 4.84
CA ALA A 322 42.85 15.64 3.77
C ALA A 322 42.05 14.32 3.85
N ILE A 323 41.23 14.05 2.84
CA ILE A 323 40.61 12.74 2.58
C ILE A 323 41.39 12.07 1.46
N LEU A 324 41.74 10.79 1.62
CA LEU A 324 42.56 10.08 0.63
C LEU A 324 41.69 9.18 -0.26
N GLY A 325 41.77 9.40 -1.57
CA GLY A 325 41.08 8.61 -2.57
C GLY A 325 41.67 7.21 -2.70
N ILE A 326 40.81 6.19 -2.74
CA ILE A 326 41.14 4.79 -2.93
C ILE A 326 40.57 4.36 -4.28
N GLY A 327 41.46 4.01 -5.21
CA GLY A 327 41.05 3.48 -6.51
C GLY A 327 40.51 2.05 -6.38
N ALA A 328 39.39 1.79 -7.05
CA ALA A 328 38.66 0.52 -7.02
C ALA A 328 38.47 -0.02 -8.45
N TYR A 329 39.52 0.03 -9.26
CA TYR A 329 39.51 -0.38 -10.67
C TYR A 329 40.92 -0.75 -11.13
N GLY A 330 41.06 -1.13 -12.40
CA GLY A 330 42.31 -1.46 -13.05
C GLY A 330 42.37 -1.00 -14.51
N TYR A 331 43.51 -1.26 -15.14
CA TYR A 331 43.70 -1.07 -16.57
C TYR A 331 44.26 -2.33 -17.19
N ASP A 332 43.75 -2.67 -18.36
CA ASP A 332 44.22 -3.79 -19.19
C ASP A 332 44.91 -3.26 -20.45
N TRP A 333 46.22 -3.52 -20.56
CA TRP A 333 47.03 -3.15 -21.71
C TRP A 333 47.18 -4.34 -22.66
N SER A 334 46.88 -4.13 -23.94
CA SER A 334 46.99 -5.14 -25.00
C SER A 334 48.05 -4.77 -26.04
N ASP A 335 48.72 -5.78 -26.60
CA ASP A 335 49.66 -5.65 -27.72
C ASP A 335 48.98 -5.68 -29.11
N ALA A 336 47.66 -5.92 -29.17
CA ALA A 336 46.92 -6.22 -30.40
C ALA A 336 46.98 -5.15 -31.50
N THR A 337 47.17 -3.87 -31.16
CA THR A 337 47.05 -2.75 -32.13
C THR A 337 48.39 -2.13 -32.56
N GLY A 338 49.53 -2.69 -32.14
CA GLY A 338 50.86 -2.10 -32.38
C GLY A 338 51.11 -0.77 -31.65
N ARG A 339 50.14 -0.28 -30.86
CA ARG A 339 50.24 0.78 -29.86
C ARG A 339 49.66 0.24 -28.56
N THR A 340 50.32 0.45 -27.43
CA THR A 340 49.82 0.03 -26.12
C THR A 340 48.63 0.90 -25.72
N VAL A 341 47.41 0.43 -25.97
CA VAL A 341 46.17 1.09 -25.54
C VAL A 341 45.67 0.37 -24.30
N ALA A 342 45.47 1.11 -23.21
CA ALA A 342 44.89 0.60 -21.98
C ALA A 342 43.36 0.70 -22.03
N THR A 343 42.66 -0.23 -21.39
CA THR A 343 41.20 -0.16 -21.18
C THR A 343 40.88 -0.25 -19.69
N ASN A 344 39.98 0.59 -19.18
CA ASN A 344 39.57 0.55 -17.78
C ASN A 344 38.83 -0.79 -17.49
N GLN A 345 39.03 -1.36 -16.30
CA GLN A 345 38.48 -2.62 -15.85
C GLN A 345 37.97 -2.49 -14.42
N THR A 346 36.76 -2.99 -14.13
CA THR A 346 36.32 -3.16 -12.74
C THR A 346 37.02 -4.36 -12.10
N PHE A 347 36.97 -4.49 -10.76
CA PHE A 347 37.47 -5.69 -10.10
C PHE A 347 36.81 -6.97 -10.65
N GLN A 348 35.51 -6.90 -10.94
CA GLN A 348 34.76 -8.04 -11.47
C GLN A 348 35.21 -8.41 -12.89
N ASP A 349 35.49 -7.45 -13.76
CA ASP A 349 36.03 -7.73 -15.10
C ASP A 349 37.37 -8.46 -15.04
N VAL A 350 38.22 -8.09 -14.08
CA VAL A 350 39.47 -8.80 -13.82
C VAL A 350 39.19 -10.21 -13.30
N MET A 351 38.22 -10.40 -12.41
CA MET A 351 37.88 -11.73 -11.88
C MET A 351 37.28 -12.65 -12.95
N LYS A 352 36.48 -12.13 -13.90
CA LYS A 352 35.99 -12.89 -15.08
C LYS A 352 37.16 -13.43 -15.91
N LYS A 353 38.23 -12.63 -16.04
CA LYS A 353 39.47 -13.00 -16.73
C LYS A 353 40.38 -13.87 -15.87
N ALA A 354 40.29 -13.85 -14.54
CA ALA A 354 41.14 -14.62 -13.65
C ALA A 354 40.64 -16.06 -13.49
N GLY A 355 41.37 -17.03 -14.01
CA GLY A 355 40.98 -18.44 -13.89
C GLY A 355 42.06 -19.43 -14.31
N PRO A 356 41.81 -20.74 -14.17
CA PRO A 356 42.80 -21.79 -14.45
C PRO A 356 43.31 -21.79 -15.91
N ARG A 357 42.62 -21.11 -16.82
CA ARG A 357 42.88 -21.10 -18.28
C ARG A 357 43.63 -19.87 -18.77
N THR A 358 43.57 -18.76 -18.04
CA THR A 358 43.93 -17.42 -18.52
C THR A 358 45.10 -16.81 -17.74
N GLY A 359 45.32 -17.21 -16.48
CA GLY A 359 46.49 -16.78 -15.70
C GLY A 359 46.19 -16.73 -14.20
N SER A 360 47.22 -16.90 -13.37
CA SER A 360 47.08 -16.74 -11.91
C SER A 360 47.26 -15.27 -11.52
N VAL A 361 46.38 -14.75 -10.67
CA VAL A 361 46.57 -13.47 -9.98
C VAL A 361 47.89 -13.50 -9.21
N ARG A 362 48.72 -12.46 -9.38
CA ARG A 362 50.00 -12.30 -8.69
C ARG A 362 50.09 -10.93 -8.07
N VAL A 363 50.78 -10.82 -6.94
CA VAL A 363 51.13 -9.53 -6.33
C VAL A 363 52.57 -9.22 -6.65
N ASP A 364 52.83 -8.01 -7.14
CA ASP A 364 54.19 -7.51 -7.25
C ASP A 364 54.72 -7.13 -5.86
N PRO A 365 55.84 -7.73 -5.39
CA PRO A 365 56.34 -7.51 -4.04
C PRO A 365 56.96 -6.11 -3.84
N GLN A 366 57.22 -5.33 -4.89
CA GLN A 366 57.73 -3.96 -4.78
C GLN A 366 56.60 -2.94 -4.69
N SER A 367 55.60 -3.05 -5.56
CA SER A 367 54.47 -2.13 -5.62
C SER A 367 53.35 -2.49 -4.64
N LEU A 368 53.31 -3.76 -4.18
CA LEU A 368 52.20 -4.38 -3.43
C LEU A 368 50.86 -4.29 -4.15
N THR A 369 50.89 -4.26 -5.48
CA THR A 369 49.70 -4.18 -6.35
C THR A 369 49.52 -5.51 -7.09
N PRO A 370 48.31 -6.04 -7.19
CA PRO A 370 48.06 -7.22 -7.99
C PRO A 370 48.07 -6.93 -9.48
N PHE A 371 48.47 -7.94 -10.24
CA PHE A 371 48.41 -7.95 -11.69
C PHE A 371 48.05 -9.35 -12.21
N LEU A 372 47.49 -9.36 -13.41
CA LEU A 372 47.15 -10.54 -14.17
C LEU A 372 47.78 -10.42 -15.55
N ALA A 373 48.57 -11.41 -15.95
CA ALA A 373 49.04 -11.54 -17.32
C ALA A 373 48.29 -12.70 -17.97
N TRP A 374 47.71 -12.46 -19.14
CA TRP A 374 46.88 -13.43 -19.86
C TRP A 374 46.98 -13.22 -21.37
N THR A 375 46.52 -14.20 -22.15
CA THR A 375 46.54 -14.16 -23.61
C THR A 375 45.13 -14.47 -24.13
N ASP A 376 44.61 -13.66 -25.07
CA ASP A 376 43.28 -13.84 -25.66
C ASP A 376 43.27 -14.95 -26.75
N ALA A 377 42.11 -15.32 -27.26
CA ALA A 377 41.94 -16.36 -28.27
C ALA A 377 42.55 -16.00 -29.64
N ASP A 378 42.58 -14.71 -29.99
CA ASP A 378 43.34 -14.16 -31.13
C ASP A 378 44.86 -14.08 -30.86
N SER A 379 45.25 -14.59 -29.68
CA SER A 379 46.59 -14.71 -29.16
C SER A 379 47.26 -13.36 -28.82
N SER A 380 46.53 -12.25 -28.68
CA SER A 380 47.06 -11.00 -28.10
C SER A 380 47.48 -11.21 -26.65
N ASP A 381 48.60 -10.62 -26.24
CA ASP A 381 49.06 -10.63 -24.85
C ASP A 381 48.49 -9.41 -24.12
N HIS A 382 47.99 -9.68 -22.91
CA HIS A 382 47.36 -8.70 -22.03
C HIS A 382 48.10 -8.65 -20.70
N LEU A 383 48.31 -7.44 -20.20
CA LEU A 383 48.79 -7.18 -18.86
C LEU A 383 47.79 -6.26 -18.15
N THR A 384 47.11 -6.81 -17.16
CA THR A 384 46.12 -6.08 -16.35
C THR A 384 46.70 -5.77 -14.98
N TRP A 385 46.83 -4.49 -14.64
CA TRP A 385 47.09 -4.05 -13.27
C TRP A 385 45.82 -3.51 -12.66
N TYR A 386 45.53 -3.87 -11.41
CA TYR A 386 44.28 -3.49 -10.79
C TYR A 386 44.42 -3.29 -9.29
N LEU A 387 43.43 -2.62 -8.71
CA LEU A 387 43.30 -2.38 -7.28
C LEU A 387 42.14 -3.22 -6.74
N ASP A 388 42.30 -3.74 -5.54
CA ASP A 388 41.31 -4.60 -4.89
C ASP A 388 41.28 -4.36 -3.37
N ALA A 389 40.55 -5.20 -2.62
CA ALA A 389 40.42 -5.03 -1.18
C ALA A 389 41.78 -5.12 -0.46
N THR A 390 42.75 -5.88 -1.00
CA THR A 390 44.07 -6.03 -0.39
C THR A 390 44.93 -4.78 -0.57
N THR A 391 44.85 -4.10 -1.72
CA THR A 391 45.52 -2.81 -1.93
C THR A 391 44.87 -1.71 -1.10
N ALA A 392 43.53 -1.66 -1.08
CA ALA A 392 42.77 -0.71 -0.29
C ALA A 392 43.08 -0.83 1.20
N TRP A 393 43.17 -2.06 1.75
CA TRP A 393 43.59 -2.30 3.14
C TRP A 393 44.94 -1.65 3.46
N ASN A 394 45.94 -1.87 2.62
CA ASN A 394 47.28 -1.32 2.82
C ASN A 394 47.30 0.21 2.73
N GLN A 395 46.55 0.78 1.79
CA GLN A 395 46.46 2.22 1.54
C GLN A 395 45.69 2.95 2.67
N ILE A 396 44.54 2.42 3.08
CA ILE A 396 43.72 2.96 4.18
C ILE A 396 44.48 2.92 5.50
N ARG A 397 45.16 1.80 5.78
CA ARG A 397 46.00 1.67 6.98
C ARG A 397 47.15 2.68 6.99
N ALA A 398 47.75 2.95 5.83
CA ALA A 398 48.81 3.96 5.72
C ALA A 398 48.26 5.39 5.91
N GLY A 399 47.12 5.70 5.29
CA GLY A 399 46.44 6.99 5.46
C GLY A 399 46.04 7.29 6.90
N ALA A 400 45.47 6.30 7.59
CA ALA A 400 45.09 6.41 9.00
C ALA A 400 46.31 6.71 9.91
N ARG A 401 47.48 6.13 9.61
CA ARG A 401 48.73 6.43 10.33
C ARG A 401 49.29 7.82 9.99
N LEU A 402 49.02 8.34 8.80
CA LEU A 402 49.50 9.66 8.37
C LEU A 402 48.64 10.78 8.99
N GLY A 403 47.49 10.44 9.57
CA GLY A 403 46.55 11.40 10.11
C GLY A 403 45.55 11.92 9.09
N ALA A 404 45.24 11.14 8.05
CA ALA A 404 44.15 11.44 7.13
C ALA A 404 42.82 11.62 7.88
N ALA A 405 41.99 12.56 7.40
CA ALA A 405 40.65 12.81 7.91
C ALA A 405 39.66 11.70 7.53
N GLY A 406 39.94 11.00 6.43
CA GLY A 406 39.05 9.99 5.88
C GLY A 406 39.59 9.36 4.60
N HIS A 407 38.80 8.46 4.02
CA HIS A 407 39.08 7.77 2.77
C HIS A 407 37.85 7.77 1.85
N ALA A 408 38.06 7.93 0.55
CA ALA A 408 36.97 8.00 -0.44
C ALA A 408 37.18 6.98 -1.57
N ILE A 409 36.22 6.08 -1.80
CA ILE A 409 36.36 4.98 -2.77
C ILE A 409 35.87 5.43 -4.15
N TRP A 410 36.78 5.45 -5.13
CA TRP A 410 36.49 5.70 -6.55
C TRP A 410 36.54 4.38 -7.33
N ARG A 411 35.39 3.79 -7.68
CA ARG A 411 34.02 4.24 -7.41
C ARG A 411 33.15 3.08 -6.94
N LEU A 412 32.00 3.41 -6.34
CA LEU A 412 31.02 2.41 -5.96
C LEU A 412 30.57 1.64 -7.22
N GLY A 413 30.50 0.31 -7.10
CA GLY A 413 30.14 -0.63 -8.16
C GLY A 413 31.34 -1.30 -8.82
N SER A 414 32.51 -0.66 -8.84
CA SER A 414 33.71 -1.22 -9.47
C SER A 414 34.64 -1.94 -8.51
N GLU A 415 34.45 -1.73 -7.21
CA GLU A 415 35.32 -2.24 -6.16
C GLU A 415 35.25 -3.75 -5.98
N ASP A 416 36.24 -4.26 -5.26
CA ASP A 416 36.22 -5.58 -4.66
C ASP A 416 35.21 -5.63 -3.50
N PRO A 417 34.09 -6.38 -3.61
CA PRO A 417 33.03 -6.38 -2.61
C PRO A 417 33.48 -6.78 -1.20
N SER A 418 34.56 -7.55 -1.10
CA SER A 418 35.08 -8.00 0.20
C SER A 418 35.75 -6.88 1.01
N LEU A 419 36.07 -5.73 0.39
CA LEU A 419 36.55 -4.53 1.09
C LEU A 419 35.58 -4.11 2.19
N TRP A 420 34.28 -4.15 1.88
CA TRP A 420 33.23 -3.82 2.83
C TRP A 420 33.09 -4.84 3.96
N GLY A 421 33.72 -6.03 3.86
CA GLY A 421 33.82 -6.96 4.98
C GLY A 421 34.77 -6.50 6.08
N VAL A 422 35.65 -5.53 5.79
CA VAL A 422 36.68 -5.04 6.71
C VAL A 422 36.70 -3.53 6.92
N LEU A 423 35.91 -2.79 6.13
CA LEU A 423 35.76 -1.34 6.19
C LEU A 423 34.37 -0.96 6.73
N SER A 424 34.32 -0.02 7.66
CA SER A 424 33.10 0.59 8.20
C SER A 424 33.32 2.08 8.47
N LYS A 425 32.29 2.79 8.95
CA LYS A 425 32.37 4.21 9.37
C LYS A 425 33.45 4.49 10.43
N HIS A 426 33.89 3.45 11.15
CA HIS A 426 34.95 3.57 12.14
C HIS A 426 36.35 3.30 11.56
N GLY A 427 36.46 3.11 10.24
CA GLY A 427 37.68 2.72 9.54
C GLY A 427 37.80 1.20 9.38
N LEU A 428 39.02 0.68 9.50
CA LEU A 428 39.28 -0.76 9.43
C LEU A 428 38.99 -1.42 10.80
N ASP A 429 37.90 -2.17 10.91
CA ASP A 429 37.40 -2.74 12.18
C ASP A 429 37.51 -4.28 12.26
N ALA A 430 37.91 -4.94 11.18
CA ALA A 430 38.12 -6.40 11.12
C ALA A 430 39.56 -6.78 10.77
N THR A 431 39.85 -8.08 10.69
CA THR A 431 41.18 -8.60 10.31
C THR A 431 41.29 -8.82 8.79
N PRO A 432 42.51 -8.87 8.22
CA PRO A 432 42.71 -9.17 6.80
C PRO A 432 42.04 -10.45 6.28
N ARG A 433 41.76 -11.43 7.17
CA ARG A 433 41.04 -12.66 6.82
C ARG A 433 39.59 -12.42 6.41
N GLY A 434 38.98 -11.30 6.82
CA GLY A 434 37.63 -10.92 6.40
C GLY A 434 37.48 -10.73 4.88
N MET A 435 38.60 -10.58 4.16
CA MET A 435 38.63 -10.44 2.70
C MET A 435 38.93 -11.75 1.94
N GLU A 436 39.07 -12.88 2.64
CA GLU A 436 39.34 -14.19 1.99
C GLU A 436 38.13 -14.74 1.23
N ALA A 437 36.91 -14.46 1.71
CA ALA A 437 35.68 -14.71 0.97
C ALA A 437 35.43 -13.53 0.03
N ILE A 438 35.24 -13.82 -1.25
CA ILE A 438 34.96 -12.80 -2.27
C ILE A 438 33.50 -12.98 -2.68
N PRO A 439 32.57 -12.12 -2.23
CA PRO A 439 31.17 -12.21 -2.63
C PRO A 439 31.03 -12.21 -4.16
N GLY A 440 30.01 -12.89 -4.67
CA GLY A 440 29.58 -12.74 -6.06
C GLY A 440 29.44 -11.26 -6.45
N GLY A 441 29.89 -10.92 -7.67
CA GLY A 441 29.87 -9.55 -8.17
C GLY A 441 28.47 -8.97 -8.33
N TYR A 442 28.40 -7.64 -8.49
CA TYR A 442 27.20 -6.86 -8.78
C TYR A 442 26.70 -7.02 -10.23
N ASP A 443 27.61 -7.37 -11.14
CA ASP A 443 27.35 -7.49 -12.58
C ASP A 443 26.42 -8.66 -12.93
N VAL A 444 25.79 -8.52 -14.10
CA VAL A 444 25.18 -9.61 -14.84
C VAL A 444 26.00 -9.87 -16.11
N GLU A 445 26.43 -11.11 -16.31
CA GLU A 445 27.05 -11.54 -17.56
C GLU A 445 25.97 -11.99 -18.53
N PHE A 446 26.08 -11.56 -19.78
CA PHE A 446 25.15 -11.95 -20.82
C PHE A 446 25.83 -12.75 -21.92
N GLU A 447 25.28 -13.93 -22.22
CA GLU A 447 25.79 -14.80 -23.28
C GLU A 447 24.84 -14.79 -24.48
N GLY A 448 25.28 -14.25 -25.61
CA GLY A 448 24.49 -14.15 -26.84
C GLY A 448 23.84 -12.77 -27.04
N ASP A 449 23.02 -12.66 -28.08
CA ASP A 449 22.37 -11.40 -28.49
C ASP A 449 20.83 -11.59 -28.49
N GLY A 450 20.08 -10.52 -28.19
CA GLY A 450 18.60 -10.48 -28.24
C GLY A 450 17.92 -10.37 -26.87
N GLU A 451 16.60 -10.17 -26.89
CA GLU A 451 15.82 -9.76 -25.71
C GLU A 451 15.12 -10.87 -24.94
N ILE A 452 15.40 -12.13 -25.30
CA ILE A 452 14.78 -13.28 -24.67
C ILE A 452 15.77 -13.83 -23.67
N LEU A 453 15.47 -13.62 -22.40
CA LEU A 453 16.37 -13.81 -21.28
C LEU A 453 16.14 -15.16 -20.64
N ARG A 454 17.24 -15.86 -20.39
CA ARG A 454 17.24 -17.12 -19.67
C ARG A 454 18.40 -17.19 -18.71
N LEU A 455 18.14 -17.52 -17.46
CA LEU A 455 19.22 -17.75 -16.50
C LEU A 455 20.02 -19.01 -16.88
N ALA A 456 21.33 -18.85 -17.08
CA ALA A 456 22.28 -19.90 -17.44
C ALA A 456 23.12 -20.37 -16.23
N ALA A 457 23.56 -19.43 -15.38
CA ALA A 457 24.28 -19.75 -14.14
C ALA A 457 23.95 -18.75 -13.02
N ARG A 458 24.06 -19.23 -11.77
CA ARG A 458 23.89 -18.43 -10.56
C ARG A 458 25.23 -17.87 -10.11
N PRO A 459 25.26 -16.73 -9.40
CA PRO A 459 26.49 -16.23 -8.83
C PRO A 459 27.06 -17.22 -7.84
N THR A 460 28.37 -17.36 -7.86
CA THR A 460 29.12 -18.17 -6.90
C THR A 460 30.17 -17.31 -6.26
N ASP A 461 30.24 -17.35 -4.94
CA ASP A 461 31.30 -16.67 -4.19
C ASP A 461 32.66 -17.25 -4.57
N GLY A 462 33.63 -16.34 -4.73
CA GLY A 462 35.03 -16.67 -4.91
C GLY A 462 35.75 -16.80 -3.57
N ARG A 463 37.00 -17.23 -3.65
CA ARG A 463 37.87 -17.35 -2.47
C ARG A 463 39.31 -17.02 -2.82
N ARG A 464 39.97 -16.28 -1.95
CA ARG A 464 41.41 -16.06 -1.98
C ARG A 464 42.03 -16.34 -0.63
N ARG A 465 43.35 -16.50 -0.64
CA ARG A 465 44.21 -16.54 0.54
C ARG A 465 45.00 -15.26 0.62
N VAL A 466 45.02 -14.62 1.79
CA VAL A 466 45.76 -13.38 2.03
C VAL A 466 46.99 -13.67 2.89
N THR A 467 48.15 -13.12 2.50
CA THR A 467 49.41 -13.23 3.26
C THR A 467 49.79 -11.88 3.83
N THR A 468 50.00 -11.82 5.14
CA THR A 468 50.34 -10.58 5.86
C THR A 468 51.76 -10.65 6.42
N ASP A 469 52.50 -9.56 6.34
CA ASP A 469 53.74 -9.39 7.07
C ASP A 469 53.47 -9.17 8.56
N ALA A 470 54.07 -10.00 9.43
CA ALA A 470 53.78 -9.99 10.86
C ALA A 470 54.28 -8.72 11.58
N ALA A 471 55.32 -8.05 11.05
CA ALA A 471 55.90 -6.87 11.68
C ALA A 471 55.12 -5.58 11.33
N THR A 472 54.72 -5.43 10.07
CA THR A 472 54.06 -4.22 9.57
C THR A 472 52.54 -4.35 9.54
N GLY A 473 52.02 -5.57 9.48
CA GLY A 473 50.61 -5.91 9.29
C GLY A 473 50.07 -5.53 7.91
N LEU A 474 50.96 -5.29 6.94
CA LEU A 474 50.60 -5.07 5.54
C LEU A 474 50.37 -6.41 4.86
N ILE A 475 49.46 -6.41 3.89
CA ILE A 475 49.26 -7.54 2.99
C ILE A 475 50.39 -7.52 1.96
N THR A 476 51.16 -8.61 1.90
CA THR A 476 52.32 -8.76 1.02
C THR A 476 52.08 -9.76 -0.11
N GLY A 477 50.98 -10.50 -0.06
CA GLY A 477 50.59 -11.41 -1.12
C GLY A 477 49.14 -11.82 -1.02
N GLN A 478 48.59 -12.23 -2.17
CA GLN A 478 47.32 -12.92 -2.26
C GLN A 478 47.39 -14.02 -3.31
N ALA A 479 46.58 -15.06 -3.14
CA ALA A 479 46.42 -16.14 -4.10
C ALA A 479 44.93 -16.44 -4.27
N LEU A 480 44.42 -16.31 -5.51
CA LEU A 480 43.04 -16.66 -5.84
C LEU A 480 42.89 -18.18 -5.86
N GLU A 481 42.04 -18.73 -5.00
CA GLU A 481 41.72 -20.16 -4.94
C GLU A 481 40.55 -20.50 -5.87
N SER A 482 39.57 -19.60 -5.95
CA SER A 482 38.43 -19.67 -6.89
C SER A 482 37.96 -18.26 -7.22
N SER A 483 37.60 -18.01 -8.48
CA SER A 483 37.11 -16.70 -8.91
C SER A 483 35.61 -16.56 -8.61
N PRO A 484 35.13 -15.39 -8.13
CA PRO A 484 33.70 -15.14 -8.04
C PRO A 484 33.08 -15.08 -9.44
N LEU A 485 31.90 -15.65 -9.61
CA LEU A 485 31.14 -15.59 -10.87
C LEU A 485 29.85 -14.77 -10.66
N PRO A 486 29.47 -13.90 -11.61
CA PRO A 486 28.20 -13.18 -11.59
C PRO A 486 27.02 -14.08 -11.97
N TYR A 487 25.81 -13.52 -12.01
CA TYR A 487 24.73 -14.13 -12.76
C TYR A 487 25.12 -14.25 -14.23
N VAL A 488 24.88 -15.41 -14.85
CA VAL A 488 25.01 -15.55 -16.31
C VAL A 488 23.62 -15.70 -16.90
N VAL A 489 23.24 -14.78 -17.77
CA VAL A 489 21.95 -14.73 -18.47
C VAL A 489 22.18 -14.93 -19.95
N LYS A 490 21.70 -16.06 -20.47
CA LYS A 490 21.72 -16.32 -21.90
C LYS A 490 20.67 -15.47 -22.61
N ARG A 491 21.09 -14.82 -23.69
CA ARG A 491 20.27 -14.01 -24.59
C ARG A 491 20.05 -14.72 -25.90
N THR A 492 18.81 -14.62 -26.36
CA THR A 492 18.38 -15.14 -27.65
C THR A 492 17.38 -14.17 -28.28
N GLY A 493 17.13 -14.32 -29.58
CA GLY A 493 16.13 -13.50 -30.29
C GLY A 493 16.67 -12.44 -31.24
N SER A 494 17.99 -12.27 -31.36
CA SER A 494 18.59 -11.36 -32.35
C SER A 494 18.67 -11.93 -33.78
N GLY A 495 18.59 -13.26 -33.93
CA GLY A 495 18.86 -13.98 -35.18
C GLY A 495 20.32 -13.82 -35.69
N PRO A 496 20.79 -14.67 -36.64
CA PRO A 496 22.17 -14.60 -37.11
C PRO A 496 22.45 -13.28 -37.84
N LYS A 497 23.58 -12.61 -37.52
CA LYS A 497 24.05 -11.38 -38.19
C LYS A 497 24.14 -11.62 -39.71
N GLY A 498 23.19 -11.08 -40.46
CA GLY A 498 23.07 -11.22 -41.92
C GLY A 498 21.72 -11.74 -42.43
N GLU A 499 21.01 -12.57 -41.65
CA GLU A 499 19.70 -13.13 -42.04
C GLU A 499 18.60 -12.91 -40.97
N GLY A 500 18.97 -12.64 -39.71
CA GLY A 500 18.07 -12.43 -38.57
C GLY A 500 17.47 -11.03 -38.43
N GLY A 501 18.04 -10.02 -39.09
CA GLY A 501 17.74 -8.60 -38.87
C GLY A 501 16.39 -8.07 -39.38
N LYS A 502 15.44 -8.94 -39.75
CA LYS A 502 14.11 -8.53 -40.22
C LYS A 502 12.97 -8.97 -39.30
N LYS A 503 13.14 -9.91 -38.37
CA LYS A 503 12.03 -10.36 -37.52
C LYS A 503 11.79 -9.40 -36.35
N ILE A 504 10.53 -9.13 -36.04
CA ILE A 504 10.13 -8.25 -34.93
C ILE A 504 8.84 -8.77 -34.28
N ALA A 505 8.80 -8.80 -32.95
CA ALA A 505 7.63 -9.16 -32.17
C ALA A 505 6.97 -7.92 -31.56
N LEU A 506 5.66 -7.76 -31.80
CA LEU A 506 4.85 -6.77 -31.08
C LEU A 506 4.33 -7.40 -29.80
N THR A 507 4.56 -6.74 -28.67
CA THR A 507 4.11 -7.20 -27.37
C THR A 507 3.24 -6.14 -26.69
N PHE A 508 2.22 -6.59 -25.96
CA PHE A 508 1.27 -5.73 -25.25
C PHE A 508 1.20 -6.12 -23.78
N ASP A 509 1.39 -5.15 -22.89
CA ASP A 509 1.33 -5.33 -21.44
C ASP A 509 0.07 -4.70 -20.84
N ASP A 510 -0.24 -5.10 -19.61
CA ASP A 510 -1.33 -4.65 -18.74
C ASP A 510 -2.75 -5.11 -19.10
N GLY A 511 -2.98 -5.68 -20.27
CA GLY A 511 -4.29 -6.19 -20.66
C GLY A 511 -4.73 -7.47 -19.93
N PRO A 512 -5.91 -7.99 -20.28
CA PRO A 512 -6.88 -7.42 -21.20
C PRO A 512 -7.77 -6.35 -20.54
N ASP A 513 -7.85 -5.16 -21.16
CA ASP A 513 -8.82 -4.10 -20.87
C ASP A 513 -10.04 -4.15 -21.82
N GLY A 514 -11.25 -4.00 -21.28
CA GLY A 514 -12.50 -4.06 -22.04
C GLY A 514 -12.74 -2.92 -23.03
N THR A 515 -12.08 -1.77 -22.85
CA THR A 515 -12.18 -0.58 -23.72
C THR A 515 -11.12 -0.62 -24.82
N TRP A 516 -9.89 -1.02 -24.50
CA TRP A 516 -8.74 -0.84 -25.40
C TRP A 516 -8.33 -2.10 -26.17
N THR A 517 -8.32 -3.27 -25.51
CA THR A 517 -7.82 -4.52 -26.12
C THR A 517 -8.63 -4.94 -27.34
N ALA A 518 -9.96 -4.78 -27.30
CA ALA A 518 -10.82 -5.19 -28.42
C ALA A 518 -10.55 -4.40 -29.71
N PRO A 519 -10.51 -3.04 -29.70
CA PRO A 519 -10.07 -2.25 -30.84
C PRO A 519 -8.63 -2.52 -31.31
N ILE A 520 -7.72 -2.81 -30.38
CA ILE A 520 -6.33 -3.20 -30.69
C ILE A 520 -6.32 -4.50 -31.51
N LEU A 521 -7.04 -5.53 -31.06
CA LEU A 521 -7.19 -6.79 -31.79
C LEU A 521 -7.83 -6.59 -33.17
N ASP A 522 -8.85 -5.72 -33.28
CA ASP A 522 -9.44 -5.37 -34.58
C ASP A 522 -8.42 -4.75 -35.52
N THR A 523 -7.59 -3.82 -35.03
CA THR A 523 -6.52 -3.18 -35.79
C THR A 523 -5.47 -4.19 -36.25
N LEU A 524 -4.98 -5.04 -35.35
CA LEU A 524 -4.02 -6.10 -35.66
C LEU A 524 -4.57 -7.08 -36.72
N ARG A 525 -5.85 -7.47 -36.59
CA ARG A 525 -6.53 -8.33 -37.56
C ARG A 525 -6.62 -7.68 -38.94
N THR A 526 -7.02 -6.41 -39.03
CA THR A 526 -7.10 -5.71 -40.34
C THR A 526 -5.75 -5.60 -41.04
N ARG A 527 -4.65 -5.62 -40.29
CA ARG A 527 -3.29 -5.55 -40.82
C ARG A 527 -2.59 -6.91 -40.89
N GLY A 528 -3.24 -8.00 -40.47
CA GLY A 528 -2.64 -9.34 -40.42
C GLY A 528 -1.34 -9.36 -39.62
N ALA A 529 -1.30 -8.67 -38.48
CA ALA A 529 -0.12 -8.57 -37.62
C ALA A 529 -0.25 -9.50 -36.40
N PRO A 530 0.63 -10.50 -36.23
CA PRO A 530 0.68 -11.28 -35.00
C PRO A 530 1.25 -10.45 -33.84
N ALA A 531 0.89 -10.82 -32.61
CA ALA A 531 1.33 -10.14 -31.39
C ALA A 531 1.28 -11.10 -30.18
N THR A 532 2.00 -10.75 -29.11
CA THR A 532 2.03 -11.49 -27.84
C THR A 532 1.57 -10.60 -26.69
N PHE A 533 0.61 -11.06 -25.88
CA PHE A 533 -0.01 -10.27 -24.80
C PHE A 533 0.44 -10.75 -23.42
N PHE A 534 1.15 -9.91 -22.65
CA PHE A 534 1.50 -10.17 -21.27
C PHE A 534 0.39 -9.65 -20.36
N VAL A 535 -0.38 -10.56 -19.78
CA VAL A 535 -1.67 -10.23 -19.18
C VAL A 535 -1.64 -10.30 -17.66
N ILE A 536 -2.37 -9.37 -17.03
CA ILE A 536 -2.56 -9.30 -15.58
C ILE A 536 -3.75 -10.19 -15.18
N GLY A 537 -3.56 -11.05 -14.17
CA GLY A 537 -4.58 -12.01 -13.72
C GLY A 537 -5.93 -11.36 -13.36
N GLN A 538 -5.92 -10.27 -12.60
CA GLN A 538 -7.15 -9.52 -12.27
C GLN A 538 -7.91 -9.00 -13.50
N ASN A 539 -7.19 -8.63 -14.56
CA ASN A 539 -7.79 -8.15 -15.80
C ASN A 539 -8.35 -9.32 -16.63
N VAL A 540 -7.68 -10.47 -16.64
CA VAL A 540 -8.17 -11.71 -17.27
C VAL A 540 -9.47 -12.18 -16.60
N GLU A 541 -9.57 -12.13 -15.27
CA GLU A 541 -10.76 -12.54 -14.51
C GLU A 541 -12.00 -11.74 -14.94
N ARG A 542 -11.82 -10.43 -15.16
CA ARG A 542 -12.88 -9.51 -15.60
C ARG A 542 -13.21 -9.65 -17.09
N HIS A 543 -12.25 -10.03 -17.94
CA HIS A 543 -12.39 -10.03 -19.40
C HIS A 543 -12.09 -11.40 -20.06
N ILE A 544 -12.56 -12.49 -19.45
CA ILE A 544 -12.38 -13.87 -19.95
C ILE A 544 -12.70 -14.04 -21.45
N ARG A 545 -13.79 -13.42 -21.94
CA ARG A 545 -14.19 -13.52 -23.36
C ARG A 545 -13.16 -12.88 -24.28
N LEU A 546 -12.54 -11.79 -23.84
CA LEU A 546 -11.53 -11.07 -24.60
C LEU A 546 -10.21 -11.85 -24.62
N MET A 547 -9.82 -12.44 -23.49
CA MET A 547 -8.65 -13.32 -23.44
C MET A 547 -8.80 -14.55 -24.36
N ARG A 548 -9.99 -15.17 -24.41
CA ARG A 548 -10.27 -16.24 -25.38
C ARG A 548 -10.21 -15.77 -26.83
N ARG A 549 -10.59 -14.52 -27.09
CA ARG A 549 -10.48 -13.90 -28.41
C ARG A 549 -9.02 -13.73 -28.84
N VAL A 550 -8.14 -13.27 -27.95
CA VAL A 550 -6.68 -13.15 -28.19
C VAL A 550 -6.12 -14.46 -28.76
N VAL A 551 -6.33 -15.58 -28.05
CA VAL A 551 -5.81 -16.89 -28.46
C VAL A 551 -6.48 -17.39 -29.75
N ARG A 552 -7.79 -17.23 -29.89
CA ARG A 552 -8.54 -17.67 -31.08
C ARG A 552 -8.12 -16.93 -32.34
N GLU A 553 -7.71 -15.67 -32.24
CA GLU A 553 -7.21 -14.86 -33.37
C GLU A 553 -5.73 -15.14 -33.71
N GLY A 554 -5.09 -16.09 -33.02
CA GLY A 554 -3.73 -16.55 -33.33
C GLY A 554 -2.62 -15.77 -32.64
N HIS A 555 -2.96 -14.96 -31.62
CA HIS A 555 -1.99 -14.25 -30.80
C HIS A 555 -1.49 -15.13 -29.64
N GLU A 556 -0.27 -14.87 -29.20
CA GLU A 556 0.31 -15.51 -28.01
C GLU A 556 -0.05 -14.73 -26.74
N PHE A 557 0.14 -15.37 -25.59
CA PHE A 557 0.02 -14.72 -24.29
C PHE A 557 1.17 -15.10 -23.37
N GLY A 558 1.46 -14.25 -22.40
CA GLY A 558 2.45 -14.45 -21.36
C GLY A 558 1.91 -14.00 -20.00
N ASN A 559 2.60 -14.43 -18.94
CA ASN A 559 2.24 -14.08 -17.58
C ASN A 559 2.82 -12.71 -17.21
N HIS A 560 1.97 -11.80 -16.71
CA HIS A 560 2.36 -10.48 -16.22
C HIS A 560 1.90 -10.26 -14.77
N THR A 561 2.00 -11.31 -13.93
CA THR A 561 1.56 -11.36 -12.52
C THR A 561 0.04 -11.26 -12.31
N TRP A 562 -0.42 -11.40 -11.06
CA TRP A 562 -1.84 -11.35 -10.72
C TRP A 562 -2.33 -9.92 -10.53
N SER A 563 -1.56 -9.11 -9.79
CA SER A 563 -1.93 -7.76 -9.37
C SER A 563 -0.98 -6.64 -9.83
N HIS A 564 -0.01 -6.97 -10.70
CA HIS A 564 0.99 -6.02 -11.22
C HIS A 564 1.88 -5.33 -10.16
N PRO A 565 2.37 -6.02 -9.10
CA PRO A 565 3.25 -5.38 -8.12
C PRO A 565 4.66 -5.17 -8.67
N ASN A 566 5.39 -4.20 -8.12
CA ASN A 566 6.82 -4.09 -8.40
C ASN A 566 7.58 -5.25 -7.73
N LEU A 567 8.05 -6.19 -8.55
CA LEU A 567 8.63 -7.45 -8.07
C LEU A 567 9.96 -7.27 -7.34
N ALA A 568 10.66 -6.15 -7.55
CA ALA A 568 11.89 -5.82 -6.83
C ALA A 568 11.62 -5.34 -5.38
N LEU A 569 10.36 -4.98 -5.05
CA LEU A 569 9.98 -4.49 -3.73
C LEU A 569 9.32 -5.55 -2.83
N VAL A 570 8.95 -6.71 -3.40
CA VAL A 570 8.19 -7.75 -2.68
C VAL A 570 9.04 -9.00 -2.42
N PRO A 571 8.79 -9.75 -1.33
CA PRO A 571 9.54 -10.97 -1.04
C PRO A 571 9.36 -12.04 -2.12
N ARG A 572 10.38 -12.89 -2.34
CA ARG A 572 10.39 -13.99 -3.33
C ARG A 572 9.16 -14.91 -3.26
N PHE A 573 8.61 -15.14 -2.06
CA PHE A 573 7.38 -15.92 -1.89
C PHE A 573 6.14 -15.23 -2.53
N ILE A 574 6.05 -13.90 -2.44
CA ILE A 574 4.98 -13.13 -3.08
C ILE A 574 5.15 -13.13 -4.59
N VAL A 575 6.38 -12.97 -5.11
CA VAL A 575 6.66 -13.11 -6.56
C VAL A 575 6.15 -14.46 -7.08
N ARG A 576 6.44 -15.55 -6.37
CA ARG A 576 5.97 -16.90 -6.71
C ARG A 576 4.43 -16.99 -6.69
N LEU A 577 3.78 -16.39 -5.69
CA LEU A 577 2.32 -16.38 -5.54
C LEU A 577 1.64 -15.65 -6.70
N GLU A 578 2.17 -14.47 -7.06
CA GLU A 578 1.69 -13.61 -8.15
C GLU A 578 1.74 -14.31 -9.51
N ILE A 579 2.89 -14.92 -9.84
CA ILE A 579 3.07 -15.70 -11.06
C ILE A 579 2.14 -16.93 -11.05
N ALA A 580 2.08 -17.65 -9.93
CA ALA A 580 1.28 -18.87 -9.81
C ALA A 580 -0.23 -18.59 -9.96
N ALA A 581 -0.75 -17.56 -9.31
CA ALA A 581 -2.17 -17.20 -9.36
C ALA A 581 -2.62 -16.86 -10.78
N ASN A 582 -1.85 -16.04 -11.50
CA ASN A 582 -2.17 -15.70 -12.89
C ASN A 582 -2.08 -16.92 -13.81
N SER A 583 -1.03 -17.73 -13.66
CA SER A 583 -0.85 -18.98 -14.41
C SER A 583 -2.05 -19.92 -14.25
N ARG A 584 -2.53 -20.11 -13.02
CA ARG A 584 -3.70 -20.95 -12.73
C ARG A 584 -4.98 -20.42 -13.38
N LEU A 585 -5.20 -19.11 -13.33
CA LEU A 585 -6.36 -18.51 -13.99
C LEU A 585 -6.30 -18.71 -15.52
N LEU A 586 -5.15 -18.46 -16.13
CA LEU A 586 -4.96 -18.63 -17.58
C LEU A 586 -5.17 -20.08 -18.01
N GLU A 587 -4.61 -21.03 -17.28
CA GLU A 587 -4.81 -22.46 -17.48
C GLU A 587 -6.29 -22.85 -17.37
N ALA A 588 -6.97 -22.33 -16.35
CA ALA A 588 -8.37 -22.60 -16.11
C ALA A 588 -9.27 -22.08 -17.25
N VAL A 589 -8.95 -20.89 -17.77
CA VAL A 589 -9.78 -20.18 -18.75
C VAL A 589 -9.52 -20.59 -20.20
N LEU A 590 -8.25 -20.88 -20.53
CA LEU A 590 -7.77 -21.09 -21.90
C LEU A 590 -7.47 -22.55 -22.22
N ASP A 591 -7.38 -23.43 -21.23
CA ASP A 591 -6.92 -24.82 -21.41
C ASP A 591 -5.52 -24.90 -22.06
N ARG A 592 -4.74 -23.85 -21.86
CA ARG A 592 -3.40 -23.64 -22.42
C ARG A 592 -2.53 -22.99 -21.37
N ARG A 593 -1.24 -23.23 -21.47
CA ARG A 593 -0.20 -22.72 -20.59
C ARG A 593 0.88 -22.05 -21.43
N SER A 594 1.31 -20.86 -21.03
CA SER A 594 2.41 -20.16 -21.66
C SER A 594 3.71 -20.38 -20.88
N VAL A 595 4.82 -20.46 -21.61
CA VAL A 595 6.17 -20.43 -21.02
C VAL A 595 6.72 -19.00 -20.89
N PHE A 596 6.03 -17.98 -21.39
CA PHE A 596 6.51 -16.61 -21.36
C PHE A 596 6.09 -15.87 -20.09
N PHE A 597 7.03 -15.11 -19.53
CA PHE A 597 6.82 -14.22 -18.40
C PHE A 597 7.44 -12.86 -18.69
N ARG A 598 6.78 -11.79 -18.26
CA ARG A 598 7.37 -10.46 -18.22
C ARG A 598 7.15 -9.86 -16.83
N PRO A 599 8.22 -9.50 -16.09
CA PRO A 599 8.08 -8.85 -14.80
C PRO A 599 7.53 -7.42 -14.95
N PRO A 600 6.52 -7.01 -14.14
CA PRO A 600 6.08 -5.62 -14.04
C PRO A 600 7.23 -4.66 -13.67
N TYR A 601 7.17 -3.41 -14.15
CA TYR A 601 8.15 -2.35 -13.89
C TYR A 601 9.59 -2.66 -14.35
N PHE A 602 9.78 -3.67 -15.18
CA PHE A 602 11.06 -4.04 -15.75
C PHE A 602 11.40 -3.11 -16.93
N GLY A 603 11.81 -1.89 -16.58
CA GLY A 603 11.62 -0.70 -17.42
C GLY A 603 12.85 -0.11 -18.09
N ASP A 604 13.95 -0.85 -18.30
CA ASP A 604 15.08 -0.40 -19.14
C ASP A 604 15.82 -1.61 -19.74
N ALA A 605 15.27 -2.23 -20.79
CA ALA A 605 15.89 -3.21 -21.71
C ALA A 605 16.47 -4.53 -21.16
N GLU A 606 17.19 -4.52 -20.05
CA GLU A 606 17.99 -5.62 -19.52
C GLU A 606 18.06 -5.49 -17.99
N PRO A 607 18.03 -6.59 -17.23
CA PRO A 607 18.34 -6.53 -15.81
C PRO A 607 19.85 -6.24 -15.67
N THR A 608 20.22 -5.02 -15.35
CA THR A 608 21.63 -4.64 -15.19
C THR A 608 22.14 -4.97 -13.79
N THR A 609 21.22 -5.30 -12.88
CA THR A 609 21.53 -5.57 -11.47
C THR A 609 21.04 -6.94 -11.00
N ALA A 610 21.73 -7.51 -10.00
CA ALA A 610 21.34 -8.76 -9.34
C ALA A 610 19.91 -8.75 -8.78
N ASP A 611 19.42 -7.62 -8.26
CA ASP A 611 18.08 -7.51 -7.65
C ASP A 611 16.95 -7.54 -8.70
N GLU A 612 17.20 -7.06 -9.91
CA GLU A 612 16.26 -7.17 -11.04
C GLU A 612 16.19 -8.60 -11.58
N LEU A 613 17.24 -9.40 -11.36
CA LEU A 613 17.27 -10.81 -11.71
C LEU A 613 16.59 -11.72 -10.70
N ASP A 614 16.35 -11.29 -9.46
CA ASP A 614 15.69 -12.11 -8.45
C ASP A 614 14.30 -12.59 -8.91
N PRO A 615 13.41 -11.72 -9.44
CA PRO A 615 12.15 -12.13 -10.06
C PRO A 615 12.33 -13.04 -11.28
N VAL A 616 13.36 -12.77 -12.10
CA VAL A 616 13.71 -13.57 -13.28
C VAL A 616 14.17 -14.97 -12.89
N GLU A 617 14.91 -15.11 -11.79
CA GLU A 617 15.34 -16.37 -11.22
C GLU A 617 14.14 -17.16 -10.69
N VAL A 618 13.25 -16.51 -9.93
CA VAL A 618 12.01 -17.15 -9.44
C VAL A 618 11.18 -17.67 -10.62
N ALA A 619 10.96 -16.85 -11.64
CA ALA A 619 10.24 -17.23 -12.85
C ALA A 619 10.96 -18.37 -13.61
N SER A 620 12.28 -18.30 -13.77
CA SER A 620 13.10 -19.34 -14.42
C SER A 620 13.03 -20.68 -13.67
N ASN A 621 13.08 -20.66 -12.33
CA ASN A 621 12.92 -21.85 -11.49
C ASN A 621 11.51 -22.46 -11.59
N MET A 622 10.51 -21.65 -11.96
CA MET A 622 9.15 -22.11 -12.28
C MET A 622 9.03 -22.62 -13.73
N GLY A 623 10.06 -22.42 -14.56
CA GLY A 623 10.19 -22.88 -15.94
C GLY A 623 9.86 -21.82 -17.01
N TYR A 624 9.69 -20.55 -16.62
CA TYR A 624 9.37 -19.47 -17.55
C TYR A 624 10.61 -18.97 -18.31
N ILE A 625 10.36 -18.45 -19.50
CA ILE A 625 11.28 -17.67 -20.34
C ILE A 625 10.89 -16.20 -20.18
N THR A 626 11.85 -15.36 -19.77
CA THR A 626 11.59 -13.94 -19.52
C THR A 626 11.75 -13.13 -20.80
N ALA A 627 10.78 -12.28 -21.11
CA ALA A 627 10.86 -11.34 -22.23
C ALA A 627 11.34 -9.96 -21.75
N GLY A 628 12.48 -9.52 -22.27
CA GLY A 628 13.02 -8.16 -22.09
C GLY A 628 12.38 -7.12 -23.01
N VAL A 629 12.87 -5.88 -22.95
CA VAL A 629 12.24 -4.70 -23.57
C VAL A 629 13.27 -3.70 -24.11
N HIS A 630 13.96 -4.02 -25.21
CA HIS A 630 14.90 -3.07 -25.82
C HIS A 630 14.23 -1.96 -26.63
N VAL A 631 12.97 -2.14 -27.03
CA VAL A 631 12.18 -1.16 -27.77
C VAL A 631 10.93 -0.83 -26.96
N ASP A 632 11.08 0.02 -25.95
CA ASP A 632 9.95 0.66 -25.27
C ASP A 632 9.37 1.75 -26.16
N SER A 633 8.06 1.80 -26.29
CA SER A 633 7.34 2.80 -27.08
C SER A 633 6.98 4.06 -26.27
N ASP A 634 7.17 4.03 -24.95
CA ASP A 634 6.81 5.09 -24.01
C ASP A 634 5.30 5.43 -24.04
N ASP A 635 4.48 4.55 -24.63
CA ASP A 635 3.07 4.79 -24.89
C ASP A 635 2.26 4.88 -23.60
N TRP A 636 2.69 4.24 -22.51
CA TRP A 636 2.13 4.36 -21.17
C TRP A 636 2.01 5.82 -20.69
N ARG A 637 2.91 6.71 -21.13
CA ARG A 637 2.86 8.18 -20.87
C ARG A 637 1.80 8.93 -21.69
N ASN A 638 1.12 8.24 -22.60
CA ASN A 638 0.14 8.80 -23.53
C ASN A 638 0.68 9.96 -24.42
N PRO A 639 1.87 9.82 -25.06
CA PRO A 639 2.38 10.83 -26.00
C PRO A 639 1.53 10.85 -27.29
N PRO A 640 1.73 11.85 -28.19
CA PRO A 640 1.11 11.83 -29.51
C PRO A 640 1.47 10.56 -30.32
N PRO A 641 0.54 9.99 -31.12
CA PRO A 641 0.76 8.73 -31.84
C PRO A 641 2.02 8.70 -32.73
N ASP A 642 2.32 9.80 -33.43
CA ASP A 642 3.49 9.88 -34.32
C ASP A 642 4.82 9.79 -33.54
N SER A 643 4.84 10.26 -32.28
CA SER A 643 6.02 10.14 -31.41
C SER A 643 6.28 8.69 -31.03
N ILE A 644 5.22 7.91 -30.78
CA ILE A 644 5.31 6.46 -30.48
C ILE A 644 5.97 5.75 -31.67
N VAL A 645 5.45 5.99 -32.89
CA VAL A 645 6.00 5.38 -34.12
C VAL A 645 7.46 5.76 -34.31
N LYS A 646 7.79 7.06 -34.19
CA LYS A 646 9.16 7.55 -34.38
C LYS A 646 10.13 6.96 -33.37
N LEU A 647 9.73 6.86 -32.10
CA LEU A 647 10.56 6.34 -31.02
C LEU A 647 10.83 4.84 -31.21
N VAL A 648 9.80 4.06 -31.53
CA VAL A 648 9.95 2.64 -31.85
C VAL A 648 10.87 2.42 -33.06
N LEU A 649 10.72 3.19 -34.13
CA LEU A 649 11.58 3.09 -35.31
C LEU A 649 13.03 3.48 -35.03
N ALA A 650 13.27 4.45 -34.14
CA ALA A 650 14.62 4.84 -33.74
C ALA A 650 15.30 3.78 -32.84
N ALA A 651 14.53 3.16 -31.93
CA ALA A 651 15.03 2.10 -31.05
C ALA A 651 15.16 0.74 -31.75
N ARG A 652 14.47 0.55 -32.89
CA ARG A 652 14.47 -0.70 -33.67
C ARG A 652 15.85 -1.20 -34.08
N GLU A 653 16.83 -0.31 -34.29
CA GLU A 653 18.21 -0.73 -34.61
C GLU A 653 18.86 -1.53 -33.48
N ARG A 654 18.33 -1.43 -32.25
CA ARG A 654 18.88 -2.01 -31.03
C ARG A 654 18.07 -3.18 -30.46
N GLY A 655 16.88 -3.47 -31.00
CA GLY A 655 15.99 -4.52 -30.48
C GLY A 655 14.90 -4.97 -31.46
N ASN A 656 14.44 -6.20 -31.28
CA ASN A 656 13.43 -6.97 -32.01
C ASN A 656 12.12 -7.19 -31.24
N VAL A 657 12.01 -6.81 -29.97
CA VAL A 657 10.77 -6.89 -29.16
C VAL A 657 10.26 -5.49 -28.84
N VAL A 658 9.10 -5.14 -29.39
CA VAL A 658 8.42 -3.84 -29.14
C VAL A 658 7.44 -3.97 -28.00
N LEU A 659 7.56 -3.12 -26.98
CA LEU A 659 6.59 -3.00 -25.89
C LEU A 659 5.57 -1.89 -26.19
N LEU A 660 4.30 -2.27 -26.12
CA LEU A 660 3.12 -1.40 -26.13
C LEU A 660 2.23 -1.79 -24.94
N HIS A 661 1.22 -1.00 -24.61
CA HIS A 661 0.28 -1.32 -23.54
C HIS A 661 -1.16 -1.40 -24.05
N ASP A 662 -1.89 -2.46 -23.70
CA ASP A 662 -3.32 -2.61 -23.96
C ASP A 662 -4.19 -2.43 -22.70
N GLY A 663 -3.58 -2.12 -21.56
CA GLY A 663 -4.24 -1.77 -20.29
C GLY A 663 -3.58 -0.58 -19.57
N GLY A 664 -3.78 -0.46 -18.25
CA GLY A 664 -3.02 0.48 -17.41
C GLY A 664 -3.42 1.96 -17.49
N GLY A 665 -4.50 2.32 -18.19
CA GLY A 665 -4.99 3.71 -18.27
C GLY A 665 -5.59 4.06 -19.63
N ASN A 666 -5.55 5.33 -20.01
CA ASN A 666 -6.01 5.77 -21.34
C ASN A 666 -5.01 5.32 -22.44
N ARG A 667 -5.44 4.50 -23.40
CA ARG A 667 -4.63 3.95 -24.51
C ARG A 667 -5.02 4.50 -25.89
N ALA A 668 -5.70 5.65 -25.95
CA ALA A 668 -6.14 6.22 -27.22
C ALA A 668 -4.98 6.48 -28.20
N SER A 669 -3.85 7.00 -27.70
CA SER A 669 -2.66 7.22 -28.54
C SER A 669 -2.02 5.92 -29.02
N THR A 670 -1.94 4.90 -28.16
CA THR A 670 -1.44 3.57 -28.54
C THR A 670 -2.28 3.00 -29.67
N LEU A 671 -3.60 2.99 -29.52
CA LEU A 671 -4.52 2.47 -30.54
C LEU A 671 -4.34 3.18 -31.89
N ALA A 672 -4.22 4.51 -31.89
CA ALA A 672 -3.99 5.29 -33.10
C ALA A 672 -2.61 5.03 -33.74
N ALA A 673 -1.60 4.66 -32.95
CA ALA A 673 -0.24 4.41 -33.43
C ALA A 673 -0.04 3.02 -34.05
N ILE A 674 -0.78 1.99 -33.62
CA ILE A 674 -0.56 0.59 -34.05
C ILE A 674 -0.61 0.42 -35.56
N GLY A 675 -1.60 1.02 -36.22
CA GLY A 675 -1.73 0.96 -37.67
C GLY A 675 -0.50 1.54 -38.39
N PRO A 676 -0.23 2.85 -38.24
CA PRO A 676 0.96 3.49 -38.80
C PRO A 676 2.27 2.79 -38.44
N LEU A 677 2.39 2.27 -37.21
CA LEU A 677 3.57 1.52 -36.76
C LEU A 677 3.78 0.24 -37.57
N VAL A 678 2.74 -0.59 -37.71
CA VAL A 678 2.79 -1.84 -38.49
C VAL A 678 3.16 -1.56 -39.95
N ASP A 679 2.58 -0.52 -40.56
CA ASP A 679 2.89 -0.15 -41.93
C ASP A 679 4.33 0.33 -42.08
N SER A 680 4.81 1.13 -41.13
CA SER A 680 6.17 1.68 -41.15
C SER A 680 7.24 0.60 -40.95
N LEU A 681 7.02 -0.35 -40.03
CA LEU A 681 7.92 -1.49 -39.83
C LEU A 681 8.01 -2.35 -41.11
N ARG A 682 6.87 -2.64 -41.75
CA ARG A 682 6.85 -3.38 -43.02
C ARG A 682 7.52 -2.61 -44.16
N ALA A 683 7.30 -1.29 -44.25
CA ALA A 683 7.94 -0.43 -45.25
C ALA A 683 9.47 -0.41 -45.09
N ARG A 684 9.98 -0.55 -43.86
CA ARG A 684 11.41 -0.73 -43.56
C ARG A 684 11.95 -2.12 -43.95
N GLY A 685 11.06 -3.07 -44.25
CA GLY A 685 11.39 -4.45 -44.58
C GLY A 685 11.36 -5.42 -43.40
N ASP A 686 10.80 -5.03 -42.25
CA ASP A 686 10.60 -5.92 -41.12
C ASP A 686 9.43 -6.91 -41.34
N THR A 687 9.59 -8.11 -40.81
CA THR A 687 8.63 -9.21 -40.77
C THR A 687 8.12 -9.36 -39.33
N LEU A 688 6.83 -9.09 -39.13
CA LEU A 688 6.18 -9.25 -37.84
C LEU A 688 6.00 -10.74 -37.51
N VAL A 689 6.48 -11.16 -36.35
CA VAL A 689 6.43 -12.55 -35.86
C VAL A 689 5.91 -12.60 -34.42
N LEU A 690 5.52 -13.80 -33.99
CA LEU A 690 5.23 -14.08 -32.58
C LEU A 690 6.52 -14.17 -31.76
N LEU A 691 6.41 -14.03 -30.44
CA LEU A 691 7.55 -14.09 -29.54
C LEU A 691 8.23 -15.47 -29.55
N SER A 692 7.47 -16.56 -29.71
CA SER A 692 8.05 -17.93 -29.83
C SER A 692 8.97 -18.10 -31.04
N ALA A 693 8.60 -17.51 -32.18
CA ALA A 693 9.41 -17.52 -33.40
C ALA A 693 10.71 -16.72 -33.24
N LEU A 694 10.71 -15.70 -32.38
CA LEU A 694 11.91 -14.97 -32.00
C LEU A 694 12.75 -15.77 -30.98
N ALA A 695 12.09 -16.45 -30.02
CA ALA A 695 12.72 -17.31 -29.00
C ALA A 695 13.40 -18.56 -29.57
N GLY A 696 13.07 -18.94 -30.80
CA GLY A 696 13.47 -20.24 -31.36
C GLY A 696 12.74 -21.42 -30.71
N VAL A 697 11.59 -21.17 -30.08
CA VAL A 697 10.74 -22.18 -29.46
C VAL A 697 9.56 -22.44 -30.39
N PRO A 698 9.26 -23.72 -30.75
CA PRO A 698 8.05 -24.03 -31.50
C PRO A 698 6.79 -23.50 -30.81
N HIS A 699 5.82 -22.99 -31.56
CA HIS A 699 4.62 -22.36 -30.98
C HIS A 699 3.83 -23.33 -30.07
N ASP A 700 3.77 -24.61 -30.41
CA ASP A 700 3.15 -25.68 -29.63
C ASP A 700 3.90 -26.01 -28.33
N GLU A 701 5.20 -25.75 -28.27
CA GLU A 701 6.00 -25.81 -27.04
C GLU A 701 5.90 -24.53 -26.21
N ALA A 702 5.69 -23.37 -26.85
CA ALA A 702 5.53 -22.09 -26.18
C ALA A 702 4.14 -21.95 -25.52
N ILE A 703 3.09 -22.47 -26.17
CA ILE A 703 1.70 -22.45 -25.72
C ILE A 703 1.18 -23.91 -25.61
N LEU A 704 1.48 -24.54 -24.48
CA LEU A 704 1.24 -25.96 -24.22
C LEU A 704 -0.23 -26.27 -23.91
N PRO A 705 -0.84 -27.32 -24.50
CA PRO A 705 -2.10 -27.86 -24.02
C PRO A 705 -1.94 -28.54 -22.66
N LEU A 706 -2.96 -28.43 -21.81
CA LEU A 706 -2.94 -29.09 -20.50
C LEU A 706 -3.17 -30.62 -20.63
N PRO A 707 -2.53 -31.45 -19.77
CA PRO A 707 -2.75 -32.89 -19.78
C PRO A 707 -4.21 -33.27 -19.46
N PRO A 708 -4.78 -34.37 -20.00
CA PRO A 708 -6.19 -34.76 -19.80
C PRO A 708 -6.62 -34.95 -18.33
N ARG A 709 -5.68 -35.29 -17.43
CA ARG A 709 -5.93 -35.44 -15.99
C ARG A 709 -6.27 -34.12 -15.27
N SER A 710 -6.20 -32.98 -15.95
CA SER A 710 -6.48 -31.64 -15.40
C SER A 710 -7.96 -31.24 -15.36
N ALA A 711 -8.88 -31.99 -15.96
CA ALA A 711 -10.27 -31.54 -16.13
C ALA A 711 -11.01 -31.26 -14.81
N ALA A 712 -10.83 -32.11 -13.80
CA ALA A 712 -11.43 -31.91 -12.47
C ALA A 712 -10.77 -30.73 -11.74
N GLN A 713 -9.45 -30.59 -11.85
CA GLN A 713 -8.70 -29.47 -11.28
C GLN A 713 -9.13 -28.14 -11.91
N ARG A 714 -9.25 -28.09 -13.24
CA ARG A 714 -9.77 -26.96 -14.02
C ARG A 714 -11.18 -26.58 -13.60
N ALA A 715 -12.06 -27.58 -13.39
CA ALA A 715 -13.42 -27.33 -12.93
C ALA A 715 -13.44 -26.68 -11.53
N ILE A 716 -12.57 -27.12 -10.63
CA ILE A 716 -12.43 -26.52 -9.30
C ILE A 716 -11.87 -25.10 -9.40
N GLU A 717 -10.80 -24.88 -10.18
CA GLU A 717 -10.18 -23.56 -10.37
C GLU A 717 -11.18 -22.55 -10.99
N LEU A 718 -11.94 -22.96 -12.02
CA LEU A 718 -13.01 -22.14 -12.59
C LEU A 718 -14.13 -21.84 -11.59
N ALA A 719 -14.54 -22.83 -10.79
CA ALA A 719 -15.55 -22.62 -9.74
C ALA A 719 -15.04 -21.65 -8.67
N THR A 720 -13.75 -21.74 -8.32
CA THR A 720 -13.07 -20.87 -7.35
C THR A 720 -13.02 -19.42 -7.82
N PHE A 721 -12.40 -19.15 -8.98
CA PHE A 721 -12.30 -17.78 -9.49
C PHE A 721 -13.69 -17.22 -9.84
N GLY A 722 -14.57 -18.05 -10.41
CA GLY A 722 -15.96 -17.67 -10.63
C GLY A 722 -16.69 -17.28 -9.34
N MET A 723 -16.45 -17.99 -8.22
CA MET A 723 -17.04 -17.66 -6.93
C MET A 723 -16.54 -16.33 -6.38
N LEU A 724 -15.25 -15.99 -6.53
CA LEU A 724 -14.69 -14.70 -6.12
C LEU A 724 -15.37 -13.55 -6.89
N GLY A 725 -15.46 -13.68 -8.23
CA GLY A 725 -16.18 -12.72 -9.05
C GLY A 725 -17.67 -12.59 -8.70
N VAL A 726 -18.36 -13.70 -8.42
CA VAL A 726 -19.76 -13.66 -7.95
C VAL A 726 -19.87 -12.94 -6.61
N ILE A 727 -18.95 -13.15 -5.67
CA ILE A 727 -18.93 -12.44 -4.39
C ILE A 727 -18.74 -10.94 -4.61
N GLU A 728 -17.76 -10.53 -5.41
CA GLU A 728 -17.49 -9.12 -5.72
C GLU A 728 -18.72 -8.44 -6.33
N VAL A 729 -19.31 -9.05 -7.37
CA VAL A 729 -20.51 -8.53 -8.04
C VAL A 729 -21.71 -8.50 -7.08
N SER A 730 -21.92 -9.55 -6.29
CA SER A 730 -23.03 -9.63 -5.33
C SER A 730 -22.90 -8.56 -4.25
N VAL A 731 -21.69 -8.34 -3.74
CA VAL A 731 -21.39 -7.28 -2.76
C VAL A 731 -21.66 -5.92 -3.41
N TYR A 732 -21.14 -5.65 -4.60
CA TYR A 732 -21.39 -4.40 -5.32
C TYR A 732 -22.89 -4.10 -5.46
N TRP A 733 -23.68 -5.05 -5.98
CA TRP A 733 -25.11 -4.86 -6.17
C TRP A 733 -25.88 -4.75 -4.84
N LEU A 734 -25.48 -5.52 -3.82
CA LEU A 734 -26.04 -5.42 -2.49
C LEU A 734 -25.89 -3.99 -1.94
N PHE A 735 -24.69 -3.40 -2.08
CA PHE A 735 -24.42 -2.04 -1.63
C PHE A 735 -25.10 -0.99 -2.48
N LEU A 736 -25.11 -1.15 -3.81
CA LEU A 736 -25.80 -0.21 -4.70
C LEU A 736 -27.30 -0.15 -4.36
N VAL A 737 -27.95 -1.31 -4.23
CA VAL A 737 -29.35 -1.39 -3.82
C VAL A 737 -29.54 -0.80 -2.41
N ALA A 738 -28.65 -1.10 -1.47
CA ALA A 738 -28.72 -0.55 -0.12
C ALA A 738 -28.61 0.98 -0.10
N VAL A 739 -27.67 1.56 -0.84
CA VAL A 739 -27.48 3.01 -0.95
C VAL A 739 -28.68 3.67 -1.63
N VAL A 740 -29.15 3.14 -2.77
CA VAL A 740 -30.30 3.70 -3.49
C VAL A 740 -31.56 3.67 -2.62
N LEU A 741 -31.85 2.54 -1.97
CA LEU A 741 -33.01 2.44 -1.08
C LEU A 741 -32.86 3.29 0.18
N GLY A 742 -31.66 3.36 0.76
CA GLY A 742 -31.38 4.14 1.97
C GLY A 742 -31.49 5.64 1.73
N VAL A 743 -30.85 6.16 0.67
CA VAL A 743 -30.94 7.57 0.26
C VAL A 743 -32.37 7.90 -0.17
N GLY A 744 -33.00 7.04 -0.98
CA GLY A 744 -34.38 7.21 -1.40
C GLY A 744 -35.35 7.32 -0.22
N ARG A 745 -35.25 6.41 0.77
CA ARG A 745 -36.03 6.48 2.01
C ARG A 745 -35.76 7.78 2.75
N LEU A 746 -34.50 8.15 2.95
CA LEU A 746 -34.14 9.35 3.69
C LEU A 746 -34.77 10.60 3.09
N LEU A 747 -34.68 10.77 1.77
CA LEU A 747 -35.27 11.91 1.06
C LEU A 747 -36.81 11.93 1.19
N VAL A 748 -37.46 10.78 1.07
CA VAL A 748 -38.92 10.67 1.24
C VAL A 748 -39.35 11.00 2.67
N ILE A 749 -38.67 10.45 3.68
CA ILE A 749 -38.96 10.74 5.09
C ILE A 749 -38.75 12.22 5.40
N LEU A 750 -37.64 12.81 4.96
CA LEU A 750 -37.37 14.24 5.15
C LEU A 750 -38.44 15.11 4.48
N ALA A 751 -38.82 14.80 3.24
CA ALA A 751 -39.86 15.55 2.52
C ALA A 751 -41.22 15.47 3.22
N LEU A 752 -41.63 14.27 3.65
CA LEU A 752 -42.90 14.07 4.37
C LEU A 752 -42.89 14.70 5.77
N ALA A 753 -41.79 14.57 6.51
CA ALA A 753 -41.64 15.20 7.82
C ALA A 753 -41.69 16.73 7.70
N ALA A 754 -41.03 17.32 6.69
CA ALA A 754 -41.09 18.75 6.41
C ALA A 754 -42.50 19.18 5.99
N ALA A 755 -43.16 18.42 5.10
CA ALA A 755 -44.53 18.70 4.67
C ALA A 755 -45.51 18.68 5.84
N GLN A 756 -45.35 17.77 6.80
CA GLN A 756 -46.18 17.72 8.01
C GLN A 756 -45.89 18.91 8.92
N ARG A 757 -44.61 19.24 9.14
CA ARG A 757 -44.18 20.28 10.09
C ARG A 757 -44.62 21.68 9.63
N PHE A 758 -44.41 21.97 8.34
CA PHE A 758 -44.66 23.28 7.74
C PHE A 758 -46.02 23.36 7.03
N GLY A 759 -46.78 22.27 6.99
CA GLY A 759 -48.13 22.25 6.46
C GLY A 759 -49.14 22.98 7.34
N PRO A 760 -50.30 23.38 6.79
CA PRO A 760 -51.35 24.03 7.57
C PRO A 760 -51.90 23.09 8.66
N ARG A 761 -51.78 23.49 9.92
CA ARG A 761 -52.37 22.76 11.06
C ARG A 761 -53.85 23.10 11.17
N GLY A 762 -54.72 22.11 10.96
CA GLY A 762 -56.15 22.25 11.23
C GLY A 762 -56.41 22.47 12.73
N ARG A 763 -57.31 23.38 13.07
CA ARG A 763 -57.72 23.60 14.46
C ARG A 763 -58.62 22.43 14.88
N LEU A 764 -58.09 21.51 15.68
CA LEU A 764 -58.86 20.38 16.21
C LEU A 764 -59.99 20.91 17.12
N ALA A 765 -61.15 20.27 17.07
CA ALA A 765 -62.27 20.63 17.93
C ALA A 765 -61.90 20.39 19.41
N PRO A 766 -62.40 21.20 20.36
CA PRO A 766 -62.24 20.93 21.78
C PRO A 766 -62.84 19.55 22.11
N TYR A 767 -62.00 18.63 22.59
CA TYR A 767 -62.38 17.26 22.95
C TYR A 767 -61.77 16.92 24.31
N HIS A 768 -62.64 16.70 25.30
CA HIS A 768 -62.26 16.51 26.70
C HIS A 768 -62.93 15.24 27.28
N PRO A 769 -62.63 14.04 26.76
CA PRO A 769 -63.19 12.78 27.28
C PRO A 769 -62.72 12.52 28.73
N SER A 770 -63.38 11.58 29.43
CA SER A 770 -62.82 11.04 30.66
C SER A 770 -61.55 10.22 30.37
N VAL A 771 -60.47 10.48 31.12
CA VAL A 771 -59.16 9.85 30.92
C VAL A 771 -58.78 9.05 32.17
N THR A 772 -58.33 7.81 31.95
CA THR A 772 -57.64 7.04 32.99
C THR A 772 -56.19 6.82 32.57
N VAL A 773 -55.24 7.28 33.38
CA VAL A 773 -53.80 7.08 33.16
C VAL A 773 -53.36 5.81 33.89
N LEU A 774 -52.77 4.86 33.17
CA LEU A 774 -52.19 3.64 33.72
C LEU A 774 -50.68 3.78 33.85
N VAL A 775 -50.19 3.62 35.09
CA VAL A 775 -48.76 3.71 35.44
C VAL A 775 -48.30 2.36 35.98
N PRO A 776 -47.83 1.43 35.13
CA PRO A 776 -47.24 0.17 35.59
C PRO A 776 -45.87 0.44 36.23
N ALA A 777 -45.66 -0.05 37.46
CA ALA A 777 -44.45 0.16 38.23
C ALA A 777 -43.82 -1.16 38.68
N TYR A 778 -42.50 -1.29 38.49
CA TYR A 778 -41.70 -2.42 39.00
C TYR A 778 -40.26 -1.96 39.31
N ASN A 779 -39.91 -1.84 40.59
CA ASN A 779 -38.65 -1.24 41.08
C ASN A 779 -38.46 0.25 40.72
N GLU A 780 -39.43 1.09 41.10
CA GLU A 780 -39.52 2.49 40.71
C GLU A 780 -39.56 3.45 41.94
N GLU A 781 -39.07 3.00 43.11
CA GLU A 781 -39.16 3.73 44.38
C GLU A 781 -38.62 5.18 44.31
N ARG A 782 -37.61 5.42 43.46
CA ARG A 782 -36.91 6.71 43.35
C ARG A 782 -37.60 7.72 42.43
N VAL A 783 -38.49 7.28 41.56
CA VAL A 783 -39.03 8.10 40.46
C VAL A 783 -40.56 8.20 40.49
N ILE A 784 -41.25 7.23 41.10
CA ILE A 784 -42.71 7.10 41.03
C ILE A 784 -43.48 8.34 41.54
N VAL A 785 -42.97 9.04 42.55
CA VAL A 785 -43.61 10.25 43.11
C VAL A 785 -43.63 11.39 42.09
N ALA A 786 -42.48 11.70 41.49
CA ALA A 786 -42.38 12.77 40.49
C ALA A 786 -43.27 12.48 39.26
N THR A 787 -43.38 11.20 38.88
CA THR A 787 -44.28 10.74 37.82
C THR A 787 -45.74 11.05 38.15
N ILE A 788 -46.22 10.69 39.35
CA ILE A 788 -47.59 10.95 39.80
C ILE A 788 -47.85 12.45 39.92
N ASP A 789 -46.92 13.22 40.49
CA ASP A 789 -47.04 14.67 40.59
C ASP A 789 -47.23 15.34 39.21
N SER A 790 -46.48 14.90 38.19
CA SER A 790 -46.61 15.43 36.83
C SER A 790 -47.99 15.16 36.20
N LEU A 791 -48.62 14.05 36.58
CA LEU A 791 -49.98 13.71 36.14
C LEU A 791 -51.05 14.52 36.87
N LEU A 792 -50.85 14.80 38.15
CA LEU A 792 -51.76 15.63 38.95
C LEU A 792 -51.69 17.11 38.57
N ALA A 793 -50.55 17.56 38.04
CA ALA A 793 -50.29 18.91 37.54
C ALA A 793 -50.85 19.18 36.13
N GLN A 794 -51.47 18.18 35.47
CA GLN A 794 -52.00 18.35 34.12
C GLN A 794 -53.12 19.40 34.07
N ARG A 795 -52.98 20.37 33.15
CA ARG A 795 -53.98 21.39 32.81
C ARG A 795 -55.02 20.80 31.84
N TYR A 796 -55.76 19.81 32.31
CA TYR A 796 -56.77 19.11 31.53
C TYR A 796 -58.20 19.45 31.99
N PRO A 797 -59.07 20.00 31.11
CA PRO A 797 -60.43 20.37 31.49
C PRO A 797 -61.40 19.21 31.79
N GLY A 798 -61.09 18.00 31.31
CA GLY A 798 -61.92 16.80 31.52
C GLY A 798 -61.60 16.05 32.81
N ALA A 799 -62.35 14.98 33.09
CA ALA A 799 -62.06 14.10 34.21
C ALA A 799 -60.77 13.30 33.96
N LEU A 800 -59.87 13.27 34.93
CA LEU A 800 -58.59 12.54 34.88
C LEU A 800 -58.37 11.77 36.17
N ASP A 801 -58.27 10.45 36.03
CA ASP A 801 -57.93 9.51 37.10
C ASP A 801 -56.60 8.83 36.81
N VAL A 802 -55.82 8.53 37.85
CA VAL A 802 -54.52 7.85 37.74
C VAL A 802 -54.60 6.50 38.46
N ILE A 803 -54.25 5.42 37.77
CA ILE A 803 -54.12 4.09 38.34
C ILE A 803 -52.64 3.69 38.30
N VAL A 804 -52.02 3.61 39.47
CA VAL A 804 -50.65 3.14 39.67
C VAL A 804 -50.71 1.64 39.96
N ILE A 805 -50.03 0.82 39.17
CA ILE A 805 -50.05 -0.64 39.30
C ILE A 805 -48.66 -1.14 39.70
N ASP A 806 -48.47 -1.45 40.98
CA ASP A 806 -47.29 -2.16 41.47
C ASP A 806 -47.34 -3.64 41.03
N ASP A 807 -46.46 -4.02 40.11
CA ASP A 807 -46.31 -5.38 39.59
C ASP A 807 -45.45 -6.26 40.53
N GLY A 808 -45.70 -6.14 41.84
CA GLY A 808 -45.02 -6.92 42.87
C GLY A 808 -43.57 -6.51 43.05
N SER A 809 -43.29 -5.21 43.15
CA SER A 809 -41.94 -4.70 43.35
C SER A 809 -41.32 -5.24 44.66
N PRO A 810 -40.08 -5.75 44.61
CA PRO A 810 -39.32 -6.10 45.81
C PRO A 810 -38.72 -4.90 46.56
N ASP A 811 -38.70 -3.71 45.96
CA ASP A 811 -38.24 -2.46 46.59
C ASP A 811 -39.38 -1.68 47.29
N GLY A 812 -39.13 -0.44 47.71
CA GLY A 812 -40.11 0.41 48.40
C GLY A 812 -41.20 1.04 47.53
N THR A 813 -41.35 0.65 46.25
CA THR A 813 -42.27 1.32 45.29
C THR A 813 -43.70 1.41 45.81
N TRP A 814 -44.25 0.28 46.30
CA TRP A 814 -45.61 0.22 46.83
C TRP A 814 -45.80 1.13 48.04
N ASP A 815 -44.84 1.12 48.96
CA ASP A 815 -44.91 1.86 50.23
C ASP A 815 -44.86 3.36 49.97
N VAL A 816 -43.94 3.81 49.10
CA VAL A 816 -43.80 5.23 48.74
C VAL A 816 -45.03 5.75 48.00
N ALA A 817 -45.55 5.01 47.02
CA ALA A 817 -46.74 5.43 46.26
C ALA A 817 -48.00 5.48 47.15
N THR A 818 -48.18 4.49 48.02
CA THR A 818 -49.34 4.42 48.93
C THR A 818 -49.25 5.50 50.03
N ALA A 819 -48.06 5.73 50.59
CA ALA A 819 -47.87 6.76 51.60
C ALA A 819 -48.14 8.16 51.06
N ALA A 820 -47.71 8.45 49.83
CA ALA A 820 -47.89 9.76 49.20
C ALA A 820 -49.32 10.00 48.68
N TYR A 821 -49.96 8.99 48.06
CA TYR A 821 -51.22 9.20 47.32
C TYR A 821 -52.34 8.21 47.62
N GLY A 822 -52.18 7.27 48.56
CA GLY A 822 -53.20 6.24 48.85
C GLY A 822 -54.56 6.78 49.32
N GLN A 823 -54.63 8.05 49.73
CA GLN A 823 -55.86 8.76 50.11
C GLN A 823 -56.27 9.85 49.10
N HIS A 824 -55.54 10.02 48.00
CA HIS A 824 -55.81 11.07 47.03
C HIS A 824 -57.01 10.67 46.14
N PRO A 825 -58.05 11.51 45.97
CA PRO A 825 -59.31 11.12 45.34
C PRO A 825 -59.20 10.73 43.85
N ARG A 826 -58.15 11.22 43.16
CA ARG A 826 -57.87 10.92 41.74
C ARG A 826 -56.82 9.84 41.52
N VAL A 827 -56.23 9.25 42.57
CA VAL A 827 -55.12 8.28 42.46
C VAL A 827 -55.52 6.96 43.10
N HIS A 828 -55.40 5.88 42.34
CA HIS A 828 -55.66 4.51 42.79
C HIS A 828 -54.39 3.69 42.69
N VAL A 829 -53.89 3.20 43.82
CA VAL A 829 -52.69 2.35 43.88
C VAL A 829 -53.12 0.90 44.01
N LEU A 830 -52.76 0.06 43.04
CA LEU A 830 -53.10 -1.36 42.96
C LEU A 830 -51.82 -2.21 43.07
N ARG A 831 -51.91 -3.34 43.78
CA ARG A 831 -50.81 -4.32 43.88
C ARG A 831 -51.21 -5.66 43.29
N LYS A 832 -50.30 -6.28 42.54
CA LYS A 832 -50.47 -7.65 42.03
C LYS A 832 -49.15 -8.44 42.11
N PRO A 833 -49.18 -9.78 42.03
CA PRO A 833 -47.96 -10.56 41.81
C PRO A 833 -47.31 -10.22 40.47
N ASN A 834 -45.98 -10.23 40.41
CA ASN A 834 -45.20 -9.91 39.20
C ASN A 834 -45.61 -10.79 38.01
N GLY A 835 -46.08 -10.13 36.94
CA GLY A 835 -46.45 -10.78 35.68
C GLY A 835 -45.90 -10.05 34.44
N GLY A 836 -45.08 -9.02 34.61
CA GLY A 836 -44.59 -8.15 33.56
C GLY A 836 -45.54 -7.00 33.20
N LYS A 837 -45.02 -6.04 32.42
CA LYS A 837 -45.70 -4.78 32.07
C LYS A 837 -47.09 -4.99 31.44
N ALA A 838 -47.23 -5.89 30.47
CA ALA A 838 -48.52 -6.20 29.85
C ALA A 838 -49.56 -6.72 30.87
N SER A 839 -49.13 -7.55 31.83
CA SER A 839 -49.99 -8.05 32.90
C SER A 839 -50.45 -6.93 33.84
N ALA A 840 -49.55 -6.00 34.18
CA ALA A 840 -49.87 -4.82 35.00
C ALA A 840 -50.84 -3.86 34.27
N LEU A 841 -50.58 -3.57 33.00
CA LEU A 841 -51.45 -2.74 32.17
C LEU A 841 -52.86 -3.34 32.03
N ASN A 842 -52.97 -4.65 31.82
CA ASN A 842 -54.28 -5.32 31.76
C ASN A 842 -55.02 -5.31 33.10
N ALA A 843 -54.31 -5.42 34.22
CA ALA A 843 -54.93 -5.29 35.55
C ALA A 843 -55.50 -3.88 35.77
N GLY A 844 -54.77 -2.84 35.36
CA GLY A 844 -55.27 -1.46 35.37
C GLY A 844 -56.42 -1.23 34.39
N LEU A 845 -56.35 -1.78 33.18
CA LEU A 845 -57.40 -1.67 32.16
C LEU A 845 -58.75 -2.29 32.61
N ALA A 846 -58.69 -3.34 33.43
CA ALA A 846 -59.87 -4.00 33.98
C ALA A 846 -60.66 -3.09 34.94
N THR A 847 -59.99 -2.19 35.64
CA THR A 847 -60.60 -1.23 36.57
C THR A 847 -60.76 0.17 36.00
N ALA A 848 -60.14 0.47 34.85
CA ALA A 848 -60.24 1.77 34.18
C ALA A 848 -61.69 2.09 33.75
N THR A 849 -62.14 3.31 34.06
CA THR A 849 -63.48 3.82 33.77
C THR A 849 -63.49 4.89 32.67
N GLY A 850 -62.34 5.49 32.37
CA GLY A 850 -62.22 6.53 31.34
C GLY A 850 -62.57 6.03 29.94
N GLU A 851 -63.12 6.92 29.11
CA GLU A 851 -63.34 6.71 27.68
C GLU A 851 -62.02 6.51 26.91
N VAL A 852 -60.96 7.16 27.41
CA VAL A 852 -59.60 7.05 26.90
C VAL A 852 -58.68 6.54 27.99
N VAL A 853 -57.84 5.56 27.64
CA VAL A 853 -56.72 5.12 28.49
C VAL A 853 -55.43 5.76 27.98
N VAL A 854 -54.71 6.41 28.88
CA VAL A 854 -53.33 6.86 28.63
C VAL A 854 -52.38 5.90 29.33
N CYS A 855 -51.34 5.45 28.66
CA CYS A 855 -50.27 4.67 29.29
C CYS A 855 -49.01 5.51 29.41
N MET A 856 -48.35 5.38 30.54
CA MET A 856 -47.15 6.12 30.90
C MET A 856 -46.20 5.22 31.68
N ASP A 857 -44.90 5.30 31.39
CA ASP A 857 -43.88 4.58 32.17
C ASP A 857 -43.67 5.28 33.53
N ALA A 858 -43.39 4.49 34.57
CA ALA A 858 -43.23 4.97 35.95
C ALA A 858 -42.01 5.89 36.18
N ASP A 859 -41.14 6.06 35.18
CA ASP A 859 -39.93 6.89 35.17
C ASP A 859 -40.05 8.13 34.24
N THR A 860 -41.27 8.46 33.84
CA THR A 860 -41.55 9.54 32.87
C THR A 860 -42.20 10.72 33.57
N VAL A 861 -42.02 11.94 33.03
CA VAL A 861 -42.62 13.18 33.53
C VAL A 861 -43.32 13.87 32.38
N PHE A 862 -44.63 14.09 32.49
CA PHE A 862 -45.41 14.77 31.45
C PHE A 862 -45.33 16.29 31.57
N GLU A 863 -45.28 17.00 30.44
CA GLU A 863 -45.48 18.45 30.46
C GLU A 863 -46.93 18.80 30.82
N ALA A 864 -47.16 20.00 31.36
CA ALA A 864 -48.45 20.39 31.97
C ALA A 864 -49.66 20.26 31.04
N ASP A 865 -49.47 20.34 29.72
CA ASP A 865 -50.54 20.23 28.71
C ASP A 865 -50.52 18.90 27.94
N ALA A 866 -49.68 17.94 28.33
CA ALA A 866 -49.43 16.73 27.54
C ALA A 866 -50.69 15.88 27.33
N VAL A 867 -51.50 15.66 28.38
CA VAL A 867 -52.75 14.88 28.26
C VAL A 867 -53.76 15.56 27.34
N MET A 868 -53.87 16.89 27.41
CA MET A 868 -54.75 17.67 26.53
C MET A 868 -54.37 17.47 25.05
N HIS A 869 -53.08 17.54 24.73
CA HIS A 869 -52.59 17.32 23.37
C HIS A 869 -52.71 15.86 22.92
N LEU A 870 -52.56 14.88 23.83
CA LEU A 870 -52.72 13.47 23.51
C LEU A 870 -54.14 13.09 23.10
N VAL A 871 -55.17 13.65 23.77
CA VAL A 871 -56.56 13.28 23.48
C VAL A 871 -57.14 14.06 22.31
N ALA A 872 -56.61 15.25 21.98
CA ALA A 872 -57.18 16.10 20.95
C ALA A 872 -57.38 15.41 19.58
N PRO A 873 -56.43 14.58 19.06
CA PRO A 873 -56.64 13.86 17.80
C PRO A 873 -57.72 12.78 17.87
N LEU A 874 -58.09 12.30 19.07
CA LEU A 874 -59.21 11.38 19.27
C LEU A 874 -60.57 12.06 19.13
N ALA A 875 -60.64 13.35 18.82
CA ALA A 875 -61.88 13.97 18.37
C ALA A 875 -62.41 13.32 17.07
N ASP A 876 -61.51 12.80 16.23
CA ASP A 876 -61.86 12.00 15.05
C ASP A 876 -62.19 10.55 15.44
N PRO A 877 -63.42 10.05 15.17
CA PRO A 877 -63.80 8.65 15.42
C PRO A 877 -62.93 7.61 14.72
N GLY A 878 -62.29 7.96 13.59
CA GLY A 878 -61.40 7.08 12.84
C GLY A 878 -60.05 6.83 13.54
N VAL A 879 -59.62 7.75 14.41
CA VAL A 879 -58.38 7.62 15.18
C VAL A 879 -58.62 6.74 16.40
N GLY A 880 -57.90 5.62 16.44
CA GLY A 880 -57.99 4.64 17.53
C GLY A 880 -56.97 4.85 18.64
N ALA A 881 -55.82 5.45 18.32
CA ALA A 881 -54.76 5.76 19.27
C ALA A 881 -53.91 6.95 18.82
N VAL A 882 -53.19 7.55 19.77
CA VAL A 882 -52.32 8.71 19.57
C VAL A 882 -50.96 8.47 20.21
N ALA A 883 -49.90 8.69 19.44
CA ALA A 883 -48.52 8.68 19.93
C ALA A 883 -48.09 10.10 20.31
N GLY A 884 -47.55 10.27 21.51
CA GLY A 884 -46.91 11.52 21.94
C GLY A 884 -45.42 11.58 21.62
N ASN A 885 -44.80 12.67 22.05
CA ASN A 885 -43.40 13.00 21.83
C ASN A 885 -42.56 12.69 23.08
N ALA A 886 -41.97 11.49 23.12
CA ALA A 886 -41.03 11.13 24.18
C ALA A 886 -39.68 11.85 23.98
N LYS A 887 -39.11 12.40 25.04
CA LYS A 887 -37.80 13.09 25.04
C LYS A 887 -36.90 12.59 26.17
N VAL A 888 -35.58 12.63 25.94
CA VAL A 888 -34.59 12.20 26.94
C VAL A 888 -34.38 13.32 27.97
N GLY A 889 -34.74 13.05 29.23
CA GLY A 889 -34.65 13.99 30.35
C GLY A 889 -33.32 14.02 31.08
N ASN A 890 -32.47 12.99 30.95
CA ASN A 890 -31.20 12.86 31.70
C ASN A 890 -29.95 12.93 30.80
N ARG A 891 -29.69 14.07 30.15
CA ARG A 891 -28.59 14.26 29.17
C ARG A 891 -27.19 14.44 29.81
N ILE A 892 -26.91 13.63 30.84
CA ILE A 892 -25.74 13.72 31.72
C ILE A 892 -24.42 13.22 31.13
N ASN A 893 -24.43 12.41 30.06
CA ASN A 893 -23.21 11.87 29.47
C ASN A 893 -23.36 11.58 27.96
N LEU A 894 -22.30 11.06 27.34
CA LEU A 894 -22.28 10.78 25.90
C LEU A 894 -23.34 9.76 25.45
N VAL A 895 -23.64 8.75 26.28
CA VAL A 895 -24.64 7.70 25.96
C VAL A 895 -26.05 8.28 25.97
N THR A 896 -26.41 9.11 26.96
CA THR A 896 -27.73 9.74 27.02
C THR A 896 -27.89 10.85 25.98
N ARG A 897 -26.82 11.56 25.62
CA ARG A 897 -26.80 12.52 24.51
C ARG A 897 -26.97 11.85 23.14
N TRP A 898 -26.32 10.71 22.89
CA TRP A 898 -26.55 9.93 21.67
C TRP A 898 -27.99 9.40 21.57
N GLN A 899 -28.61 9.06 22.70
CA GLN A 899 -30.02 8.69 22.70
C GLN A 899 -30.93 9.87 22.40
N ALA A 900 -30.67 11.06 22.98
CA ALA A 900 -31.41 12.27 22.63
C ALA A 900 -31.35 12.57 21.12
N LEU A 901 -30.15 12.46 20.54
CA LEU A 901 -29.91 12.57 19.10
C LEU A 901 -30.73 11.54 18.28
N GLU A 902 -30.75 10.28 18.70
CA GLU A 902 -31.54 9.23 18.02
C GLU A 902 -33.06 9.46 18.12
N TYR A 903 -33.56 9.91 19.27
CA TYR A 903 -34.98 10.20 19.46
C TYR A 903 -35.46 11.25 18.46
N VAL A 904 -34.68 12.32 18.25
CA VAL A 904 -35.02 13.37 17.28
C VAL A 904 -34.85 12.87 15.84
N THR A 905 -33.67 12.33 15.50
CA THR A 905 -33.29 12.00 14.10
C THR A 905 -33.97 10.75 13.54
N SER A 906 -34.41 9.83 14.38
CA SER A 906 -35.04 8.57 13.95
C SER A 906 -36.49 8.50 14.39
N GLN A 907 -36.78 8.57 15.70
CA GLN A 907 -38.14 8.31 16.18
C GLN A 907 -39.11 9.43 15.81
N ASN A 908 -38.81 10.68 16.18
CA ASN A 908 -39.71 11.81 15.98
C ASN A 908 -39.86 12.13 14.49
N MET A 909 -38.75 12.16 13.76
CA MET A 909 -38.76 12.38 12.31
C MET A 909 -39.55 11.30 11.56
N ASP A 910 -39.33 10.00 11.85
CA ASP A 910 -40.09 8.93 11.21
C ASP A 910 -41.57 9.00 11.60
N ARG A 911 -41.92 9.24 12.87
CA ARG A 911 -43.33 9.38 13.31
C ARG A 911 -44.02 10.54 12.62
N ARG A 912 -43.34 11.67 12.47
CA ARG A 912 -43.85 12.85 11.78
C ARG A 912 -44.20 12.53 10.32
N ALA A 913 -43.29 11.88 9.60
CA ALA A 913 -43.53 11.43 8.23
C ALA A 913 -44.64 10.36 8.14
N PHE A 914 -44.63 9.39 9.06
CA PHE A 914 -45.57 8.27 9.07
C PHE A 914 -46.98 8.65 9.50
N SER A 915 -47.16 9.75 10.24
CA SER A 915 -48.46 10.31 10.56
C SER A 915 -49.24 10.71 9.29
N LEU A 916 -48.57 11.33 8.31
CA LEU A 916 -49.21 11.72 7.04
C LEU A 916 -49.67 10.53 6.18
N LEU A 917 -48.97 9.39 6.30
CA LEU A 917 -49.26 8.17 5.55
C LEU A 917 -50.13 7.17 6.33
N ASP A 918 -50.56 7.54 7.54
CA ASP A 918 -51.25 6.65 8.48
C ASP A 918 -50.49 5.32 8.66
N CYS A 919 -49.17 5.38 8.88
CA CYS A 919 -48.31 4.19 8.95
C CYS A 919 -47.45 4.12 10.21
N ILE A 920 -47.88 4.77 11.30
CA ILE A 920 -47.25 4.64 12.61
C ILE A 920 -47.43 3.20 13.11
N THR A 921 -46.31 2.52 13.36
CA THR A 921 -46.30 1.11 13.79
C THR A 921 -46.19 0.93 15.29
N VAL A 922 -45.84 1.98 16.04
CA VAL A 922 -45.66 1.95 17.49
C VAL A 922 -46.17 3.24 18.11
N VAL A 923 -47.17 3.13 18.97
CA VAL A 923 -47.48 4.15 19.98
C VAL A 923 -46.61 3.87 21.20
N PRO A 924 -45.72 4.79 21.62
CA PRO A 924 -44.76 4.51 22.69
C PRO A 924 -45.48 4.34 24.04
N GLY A 925 -45.16 3.27 24.77
CA GLY A 925 -45.74 3.02 26.10
C GLY A 925 -45.44 4.10 27.15
N ALA A 926 -44.46 4.97 26.92
CA ALA A 926 -44.14 6.11 27.79
C ALA A 926 -45.10 7.29 27.62
N VAL A 927 -45.72 7.46 26.45
CA VAL A 927 -46.60 8.59 26.13
C VAL A 927 -47.56 8.22 25.00
N GLY A 928 -48.64 7.53 25.36
CA GLY A 928 -49.64 7.07 24.40
C GLY A 928 -51.06 7.14 24.94
N ALA A 929 -52.03 7.40 24.05
CA ALA A 929 -53.45 7.41 24.37
C ALA A 929 -54.22 6.47 23.43
N TRP A 930 -55.18 5.71 23.98
CA TRP A 930 -56.00 4.76 23.23
C TRP A 930 -57.46 4.85 23.65
N ARG A 931 -58.38 4.63 22.72
CA ARG A 931 -59.80 4.45 23.08
C ARG A 931 -59.97 3.17 23.89
N THR A 932 -60.49 3.28 25.11
CA THR A 932 -60.64 2.15 26.04
C THR A 932 -61.44 1.00 25.42
N ALA A 933 -62.51 1.32 24.70
CA ALA A 933 -63.36 0.35 24.01
C ALA A 933 -62.59 -0.48 22.96
N LEU A 934 -61.67 0.15 22.22
CA LEU A 934 -60.89 -0.52 21.18
C LEU A 934 -59.82 -1.44 21.78
N VAL A 935 -59.12 -0.98 22.83
CA VAL A 935 -58.12 -1.80 23.54
C VAL A 935 -58.78 -3.07 24.10
N ARG A 936 -59.98 -2.94 24.69
CA ARG A 936 -60.77 -4.09 25.15
C ARG A 936 -61.21 -5.00 24.00
N ALA A 937 -61.67 -4.43 22.88
CA ALA A 937 -62.12 -5.20 21.72
C ALA A 937 -61.01 -6.01 21.04
N VAL A 938 -59.74 -5.59 21.17
CA VAL A 938 -58.60 -6.33 20.64
C VAL A 938 -57.95 -7.29 21.64
N GLY A 939 -58.49 -7.38 22.86
CA GLY A 939 -58.06 -8.34 23.89
C GLY A 939 -57.05 -7.80 24.91
N GLY A 940 -56.87 -6.48 24.99
CA GLY A 940 -55.90 -5.86 25.89
C GLY A 940 -54.46 -5.88 25.37
N PHE A 941 -53.50 -5.76 26.29
CA PHE A 941 -52.06 -5.81 26.02
C PHE A 941 -51.59 -7.27 25.99
N SER A 942 -51.08 -7.75 24.86
CA SER A 942 -50.64 -9.14 24.70
C SER A 942 -49.29 -9.41 25.39
N ASP A 943 -49.16 -10.57 26.02
CA ASP A 943 -47.91 -11.10 26.60
C ASP A 943 -47.11 -12.00 25.63
N ASP A 944 -47.58 -12.14 24.38
CA ASP A 944 -46.89 -12.93 23.35
C ASP A 944 -45.53 -12.33 22.94
N THR A 945 -45.35 -11.02 23.14
CA THR A 945 -44.18 -10.25 22.67
C THR A 945 -43.59 -9.39 23.80
N LEU A 946 -42.33 -8.97 23.65
CA LEU A 946 -41.67 -8.01 24.53
C LEU A 946 -42.02 -6.54 24.24
N ALA A 947 -42.83 -6.26 23.24
CA ALA A 947 -43.24 -4.91 22.84
C ALA A 947 -44.78 -4.86 22.74
N GLU A 948 -45.43 -4.90 23.89
CA GLU A 948 -46.89 -4.95 24.01
C GLU A 948 -47.59 -3.73 23.37
N ASP A 949 -46.91 -2.59 23.38
CA ASP A 949 -47.37 -1.32 22.82
C ASP A 949 -47.37 -1.34 21.29
N GLN A 950 -46.32 -1.89 20.67
CA GLN A 950 -46.24 -2.13 19.23
C GLN A 950 -47.27 -3.19 18.79
N ASP A 951 -47.41 -4.29 19.53
CA ASP A 951 -48.37 -5.35 19.18
C ASP A 951 -49.81 -4.82 19.19
N LEU A 952 -50.17 -4.04 20.23
CA LEU A 952 -51.46 -3.37 20.33
C LEU A 952 -51.68 -2.39 19.18
N THR A 953 -50.66 -1.60 18.83
CA THR A 953 -50.72 -0.63 17.72
C THR A 953 -51.02 -1.34 16.39
N LEU A 954 -50.30 -2.43 16.09
CA LEU A 954 -50.51 -3.22 14.88
C LEU A 954 -51.89 -3.91 14.88
N ALA A 955 -52.37 -4.37 16.03
CA ALA A 955 -53.70 -4.99 16.15
C ALA A 955 -54.83 -4.00 15.86
N LEU A 956 -54.70 -2.73 16.28
CA LEU A 956 -55.66 -1.67 15.97
C LEU A 956 -55.62 -1.27 14.50
N ARG A 957 -54.42 -1.07 13.94
CA ARG A 957 -54.25 -0.78 12.50
C ARG A 957 -54.84 -1.89 11.63
N ARG A 958 -54.67 -3.17 12.02
CA ARG A 958 -55.23 -4.34 11.32
C ARG A 958 -56.76 -4.32 11.27
N ARG A 959 -57.43 -3.64 12.21
CA ARG A 959 -58.88 -3.42 12.24
C ARG A 959 -59.32 -2.14 11.51
N GLY A 960 -58.40 -1.41 10.89
CA GLY A 960 -58.70 -0.24 10.07
C GLY A 960 -58.72 1.09 10.81
N HIS A 961 -58.31 1.13 12.09
CA HIS A 961 -58.21 2.38 12.85
C HIS A 961 -56.89 3.10 12.57
N SER A 962 -56.95 4.42 12.42
CA SER A 962 -55.76 5.26 12.21
C SER A 962 -55.04 5.60 13.51
N ILE A 963 -53.76 5.92 13.41
CA ILE A 963 -52.91 6.29 14.54
C ILE A 963 -52.38 7.69 14.29
N ALA A 964 -52.70 8.62 15.18
CA ALA A 964 -52.24 10.00 15.07
C ALA A 964 -50.94 10.22 15.86
N TYR A 965 -50.22 11.29 15.52
CA TYR A 965 -49.05 11.76 16.26
C TYR A 965 -49.33 13.16 16.82
N ALA A 966 -49.23 13.31 18.15
CA ALA A 966 -49.35 14.57 18.87
C ALA A 966 -47.94 15.06 19.24
N GLU A 967 -47.37 15.90 18.39
CA GLU A 967 -46.01 16.44 18.56
C GLU A 967 -45.85 17.29 19.84
N ASP A 968 -46.91 18.04 20.19
CA ASP A 968 -46.94 18.94 21.34
C ASP A 968 -47.26 18.20 22.67
N ALA A 969 -47.54 16.89 22.62
CA ALA A 969 -47.69 16.03 23.79
C ALA A 969 -46.33 15.51 24.26
N VAL A 970 -45.57 16.35 24.96
CA VAL A 970 -44.19 16.05 25.36
C VAL A 970 -44.11 15.32 26.70
N ALA A 971 -43.26 14.29 26.75
CA ALA A 971 -42.98 13.51 27.96
C ALA A 971 -41.48 13.23 28.11
N TRP A 972 -40.91 13.56 29.27
CA TRP A 972 -39.50 13.42 29.57
C TRP A 972 -39.20 12.11 30.32
N THR A 973 -38.36 11.24 29.75
CA THR A 973 -38.05 9.91 30.31
C THR A 973 -36.57 9.75 30.68
N GLU A 974 -36.28 8.87 31.65
CA GLU A 974 -34.91 8.52 32.06
C GLU A 974 -34.28 7.50 31.10
N ALA A 975 -33.32 7.95 30.28
CA ALA A 975 -32.57 7.09 29.36
C ALA A 975 -31.41 6.35 30.07
N PRO A 976 -31.04 5.13 29.62
CA PRO A 976 -29.87 4.43 30.13
C PRO A 976 -28.56 5.23 30.01
N ASP A 977 -27.77 5.29 31.09
CA ASP A 977 -26.54 6.08 31.16
C ASP A 977 -25.25 5.29 30.86
N THR A 978 -25.36 3.99 30.57
CA THR A 978 -24.24 3.13 30.18
C THR A 978 -24.53 2.34 28.90
N LEU A 979 -23.50 2.04 28.11
CA LEU A 979 -23.64 1.22 26.89
C LEU A 979 -24.23 -0.18 27.17
N ARG A 980 -23.93 -0.75 28.35
CA ARG A 980 -24.45 -2.06 28.76
C ARG A 980 -25.96 -2.00 29.02
N ALA A 981 -26.42 -0.99 29.76
CA ALA A 981 -27.85 -0.79 30.02
C ALA A 981 -28.61 -0.46 28.73
N LEU A 982 -28.04 0.43 27.89
CA LEU A 982 -28.56 0.73 26.57
C LEU A 982 -28.70 -0.52 25.69
N SER A 983 -27.66 -1.36 25.61
CA SER A 983 -27.69 -2.60 24.83
C SER A 983 -28.82 -3.54 25.28
N ARG A 984 -29.07 -3.66 26.59
CA ARG A 984 -30.18 -4.45 27.12
C ARG A 984 -31.53 -3.88 26.73
N GLN A 985 -31.73 -2.57 26.87
CA GLN A 985 -32.98 -1.89 26.47
C GLN A 985 -33.23 -2.08 24.98
N ARG A 986 -32.25 -1.80 24.13
CA ARG A 986 -32.38 -1.89 22.67
C ARG A 986 -32.54 -3.30 22.16
N PHE A 987 -31.98 -4.29 22.86
CA PHE A 987 -32.26 -5.69 22.60
C PHE A 987 -33.73 -6.04 22.82
N ARG A 988 -34.36 -5.55 23.89
CA ARG A 988 -35.80 -5.75 24.11
C ARG A 988 -36.63 -5.14 23.00
N TRP A 989 -36.34 -3.89 22.63
CA TRP A 989 -37.08 -3.20 21.56
C TRP A 989 -36.90 -3.87 20.21
N SER A 990 -35.67 -4.21 19.84
CA SER A 990 -35.37 -4.86 18.56
C SER A 990 -35.95 -6.28 18.49
N PHE A 991 -35.88 -7.05 19.60
CA PHE A 991 -36.47 -8.38 19.66
C PHE A 991 -37.99 -8.33 19.68
N GLY A 992 -38.59 -7.41 20.43
CA GLY A 992 -40.04 -7.16 20.45
C GLY A 992 -40.56 -6.71 19.09
N THR A 993 -39.85 -5.82 18.40
CA THR A 993 -40.15 -5.42 17.01
C THR A 993 -40.13 -6.61 16.07
N LEU A 994 -39.11 -7.48 16.17
CA LEU A 994 -39.01 -8.70 15.38
C LEU A 994 -40.17 -9.68 15.70
N GLN A 995 -40.56 -9.82 16.96
CA GLN A 995 -41.71 -10.63 17.39
C GLN A 995 -43.02 -10.10 16.82
N CYS A 996 -43.29 -8.80 16.98
CA CYS A 996 -44.49 -8.15 16.44
C CYS A 996 -44.57 -8.27 14.92
N SER A 997 -43.46 -7.98 14.24
CA SER A 997 -43.36 -8.07 12.78
C SER A 997 -43.60 -9.50 12.27
N TRP A 998 -43.16 -10.51 13.04
CA TRP A 998 -43.39 -11.90 12.72
C TRP A 998 -44.81 -12.38 13.04
N LYS A 999 -45.40 -11.92 14.15
CA LYS A 999 -46.79 -12.20 14.55
C LYS A 999 -47.78 -11.66 13.51
N HIS A 1000 -47.53 -10.46 12.99
CA HIS A 1000 -48.37 -9.80 11.97
C HIS A 1000 -47.86 -9.94 10.53
N ARG A 1001 -46.99 -10.92 10.25
CA ARG A 1001 -46.38 -11.09 8.90
C ARG A 1001 -47.38 -11.33 7.78
N ASP A 1002 -48.59 -11.80 8.10
CA ASP A 1002 -49.66 -12.03 7.13
C ASP A 1002 -50.28 -10.73 6.58
N VAL A 1003 -49.87 -9.57 7.10
CA VAL A 1003 -50.25 -8.24 6.59
C VAL A 1003 -49.33 -7.78 5.45
N LEU A 1004 -48.11 -8.30 5.38
CA LEU A 1004 -47.07 -7.84 4.46
C LEU A 1004 -47.51 -7.97 2.98
N PHE A 1005 -47.44 -6.87 2.24
CA PHE A 1005 -47.83 -6.75 0.82
C PHE A 1005 -49.28 -7.15 0.51
N ARG A 1006 -50.21 -7.05 1.48
CA ARG A 1006 -51.63 -7.32 1.24
C ARG A 1006 -52.44 -6.02 1.03
N PRO A 1007 -53.09 -5.83 -0.14
CA PRO A 1007 -53.80 -4.59 -0.46
C PRO A 1007 -54.92 -4.21 0.49
N ARG A 1008 -55.60 -5.20 1.08
CA ARG A 1008 -56.69 -4.98 2.03
C ARG A 1008 -56.31 -4.18 3.28
N TYR A 1009 -55.01 -4.08 3.59
CA TYR A 1009 -54.49 -3.36 4.76
C TYR A 1009 -53.86 -2.01 4.40
N GLY A 1010 -53.98 -1.55 3.15
CA GLY A 1010 -53.52 -0.23 2.72
C GLY A 1010 -52.05 0.04 3.05
N THR A 1011 -51.78 1.22 3.64
CA THR A 1011 -50.43 1.68 3.97
C THR A 1011 -49.73 0.83 5.03
N LEU A 1012 -50.46 0.16 5.91
CA LEU A 1012 -49.89 -0.81 6.85
C LEU A 1012 -49.17 -1.95 6.12
N GLY A 1013 -49.80 -2.50 5.07
CA GLY A 1013 -49.28 -3.65 4.33
C GLY A 1013 -48.16 -3.31 3.33
N PHE A 1014 -48.21 -2.14 2.69
CA PHE A 1014 -47.29 -1.75 1.61
C PHE A 1014 -46.22 -0.74 2.00
N ILE A 1015 -46.38 0.00 3.12
CA ILE A 1015 -45.42 1.02 3.56
C ILE A 1015 -44.85 0.64 4.92
N ALA A 1016 -45.72 0.50 5.94
CA ALA A 1016 -45.30 0.34 7.33
C ALA A 1016 -44.51 -0.97 7.56
N MET A 1017 -45.14 -2.11 7.24
CA MET A 1017 -44.53 -3.43 7.46
C MET A 1017 -43.28 -3.65 6.60
N PRO A 1018 -43.25 -3.31 5.29
CA PRO A 1018 -42.02 -3.36 4.51
C PRO A 1018 -40.91 -2.46 5.06
N ASN A 1019 -41.23 -1.25 5.55
CA ASN A 1019 -40.23 -0.37 6.16
C ASN A 1019 -39.59 -1.00 7.40
N VAL A 1020 -40.37 -1.65 8.28
CA VAL A 1020 -39.82 -2.35 9.45
C VAL A 1020 -38.92 -3.51 9.03
N TRP A 1021 -39.37 -4.35 8.11
CA TRP A 1021 -38.58 -5.50 7.64
C TRP A 1021 -37.29 -5.10 6.94
N VAL A 1022 -37.36 -4.13 6.03
CA VAL A 1022 -36.22 -3.72 5.20
C VAL A 1022 -35.28 -2.81 5.99
N PHE A 1023 -35.76 -1.67 6.48
CA PHE A 1023 -34.88 -0.61 6.99
C PHE A 1023 -34.53 -0.76 8.47
N GLN A 1024 -35.45 -1.24 9.31
CA GLN A 1024 -35.18 -1.39 10.75
C GLN A 1024 -34.48 -2.73 11.06
N LEU A 1025 -34.86 -3.81 10.37
CA LEU A 1025 -34.33 -5.15 10.62
C LEU A 1025 -33.20 -5.55 9.65
N LEU A 1026 -33.49 -5.72 8.34
CA LEU A 1026 -32.53 -6.28 7.38
C LEU A 1026 -31.30 -5.38 7.18
N PHE A 1027 -31.50 -4.09 6.95
CA PHE A 1027 -30.39 -3.14 6.76
C PHE A 1027 -29.47 -3.08 7.98
N THR A 1028 -30.03 -3.08 9.20
CA THR A 1028 -29.23 -3.06 10.43
C THR A 1028 -28.38 -4.32 10.59
N VAL A 1029 -28.87 -5.49 10.15
CA VAL A 1029 -28.09 -6.75 10.14
C VAL A 1029 -26.97 -6.71 9.10
N LEU A 1030 -27.19 -6.08 7.95
CA LEU A 1030 -26.20 -5.99 6.87
C LEU A 1030 -25.19 -4.85 7.04
N SER A 1031 -25.52 -3.83 7.84
CA SER A 1031 -24.69 -2.64 8.04
C SER A 1031 -23.24 -2.91 8.49
N PRO A 1032 -22.93 -3.92 9.35
CA PRO A 1032 -21.55 -4.27 9.69
C PRO A 1032 -20.67 -4.62 8.48
N LEU A 1033 -21.25 -5.14 7.40
CA LEU A 1033 -20.51 -5.44 6.17
C LEU A 1033 -19.91 -4.17 5.55
N ALA A 1034 -20.59 -3.04 5.67
CA ALA A 1034 -20.12 -1.75 5.18
C ALA A 1034 -18.84 -1.31 5.90
N ASP A 1035 -18.84 -1.43 7.23
CA ASP A 1035 -17.70 -1.03 8.06
C ASP A 1035 -16.51 -1.99 7.84
N LEU A 1036 -16.77 -3.29 7.64
CA LEU A 1036 -15.73 -4.26 7.26
C LEU A 1036 -15.13 -3.95 5.89
N MET A 1037 -15.94 -3.56 4.92
CA MET A 1037 -15.44 -3.15 3.59
C MET A 1037 -14.65 -1.85 3.62
N PHE A 1038 -15.05 -0.89 4.45
CA PHE A 1038 -14.27 0.32 4.67
C PHE A 1038 -12.90 -0.02 5.28
N ALA A 1039 -12.87 -0.88 6.31
CA ALA A 1039 -11.62 -1.36 6.89
C ALA A 1039 -10.76 -2.13 5.87
N TRP A 1040 -11.37 -2.97 5.04
CA TRP A 1040 -10.69 -3.67 3.94
C TRP A 1040 -10.14 -2.69 2.88
N SER A 1041 -10.89 -1.62 2.56
CA SER A 1041 -10.44 -0.60 1.61
C SER A 1041 -9.21 0.13 2.14
N LEU A 1042 -9.20 0.51 3.43
CA LEU A 1042 -8.01 1.08 4.07
C LEU A 1042 -6.83 0.09 4.10
N PHE A 1043 -7.10 -1.18 4.42
CA PHE A 1043 -6.07 -2.23 4.37
C PHE A 1043 -5.51 -2.43 2.95
N SER A 1044 -6.36 -2.37 1.92
CA SER A 1044 -5.95 -2.49 0.53
C SER A 1044 -5.07 -1.33 0.08
N VAL A 1045 -5.31 -0.11 0.58
CA VAL A 1045 -4.43 1.06 0.36
C VAL A 1045 -3.06 0.83 1.00
N LEU A 1046 -3.01 0.26 2.21
CA LEU A 1046 -1.74 -0.08 2.86
C LEU A 1046 -0.97 -1.15 2.07
N LEU A 1047 -1.67 -2.16 1.57
CA LEU A 1047 -1.08 -3.20 0.72
C LEU A 1047 -0.58 -2.61 -0.61
N MET A 1048 -1.35 -1.71 -1.22
CA MET A 1048 -0.98 -1.03 -2.46
C MET A 1048 0.25 -0.15 -2.27
N ARG A 1049 0.36 0.55 -1.13
CA ARG A 1049 1.58 1.30 -0.75
C ARG A 1049 2.79 0.38 -0.65
N TYR A 1050 2.60 -0.81 -0.10
CA TYR A 1050 3.67 -1.81 0.03
C TYR A 1050 4.11 -2.39 -1.33
N GLN A 1051 3.15 -2.66 -2.23
CA GLN A 1051 3.39 -3.31 -3.52
C GLN A 1051 3.84 -2.37 -4.65
N HIS A 1052 3.37 -1.12 -4.65
CA HIS A 1052 3.55 -0.17 -5.77
C HIS A 1052 4.20 1.16 -5.32
N GLY A 1053 4.36 1.38 -4.02
CA GLY A 1053 4.86 2.63 -3.47
C GLY A 1053 3.76 3.66 -3.17
N ALA A 1054 4.18 4.82 -2.63
CA ALA A 1054 3.25 5.85 -2.13
C ALA A 1054 2.46 6.56 -3.24
N GLU A 1055 3.06 6.72 -4.42
CA GLU A 1055 2.45 7.44 -5.54
C GLU A 1055 1.11 6.83 -5.98
N TYR A 1056 1.03 5.50 -6.00
CA TYR A 1056 -0.20 4.77 -6.33
C TYR A 1056 -1.19 4.77 -5.17
N ALA A 1057 -0.72 4.61 -3.92
CA ALA A 1057 -1.58 4.48 -2.75
C ALA A 1057 -2.31 5.79 -2.36
N LEU A 1058 -1.70 6.95 -2.59
CA LEU A 1058 -2.27 8.24 -2.18
C LEU A 1058 -3.60 8.55 -2.88
N PRO A 1059 -3.74 8.46 -4.22
CA PRO A 1059 -5.02 8.64 -4.88
C PRO A 1059 -6.11 7.67 -4.40
N ALA A 1060 -5.76 6.41 -4.13
CA ALA A 1060 -6.71 5.43 -3.60
C ALA A 1060 -7.19 5.81 -2.19
N LEU A 1061 -6.28 6.28 -1.33
CA LEU A 1061 -6.62 6.78 0.00
C LEU A 1061 -7.53 8.01 -0.10
N GLU A 1062 -7.20 8.96 -0.96
CA GLU A 1062 -8.00 10.16 -1.20
C GLU A 1062 -9.42 9.82 -1.60
N ASN A 1063 -9.60 8.88 -2.55
CA ASN A 1063 -10.92 8.42 -2.98
C ASN A 1063 -11.71 7.79 -1.82
N VAL A 1064 -11.09 6.88 -1.06
CA VAL A 1064 -11.76 6.23 0.09
C VAL A 1064 -12.19 7.26 1.14
N LEU A 1065 -11.30 8.20 1.48
CA LEU A 1065 -11.59 9.26 2.46
C LEU A 1065 -12.64 10.24 1.94
N PHE A 1066 -12.60 10.61 0.66
CA PHE A 1066 -13.54 11.51 0.03
C PHE A 1066 -14.97 10.96 0.04
N TYR A 1067 -15.17 9.72 -0.41
CA TYR A 1067 -16.50 9.10 -0.40
C TYR A 1067 -17.01 8.88 1.02
N TYR A 1068 -16.14 8.52 1.96
CA TYR A 1068 -16.52 8.39 3.37
C TYR A 1068 -16.92 9.74 3.99
N ALA A 1069 -16.21 10.82 3.65
CA ALA A 1069 -16.56 12.18 4.07
C ALA A 1069 -17.91 12.63 3.53
N ILE A 1070 -18.22 12.36 2.25
CA ILE A 1070 -19.54 12.62 1.67
C ILE A 1070 -20.63 11.87 2.43
N PHE A 1071 -20.40 10.58 2.71
CA PHE A 1071 -21.36 9.78 3.45
C PHE A 1071 -21.67 10.37 4.84
N LEU A 1072 -20.64 10.77 5.59
CA LEU A 1072 -20.81 11.43 6.89
C LEU A 1072 -21.51 12.79 6.79
N LEU A 1073 -21.20 13.56 5.74
CA LEU A 1073 -21.81 14.86 5.48
C LEU A 1073 -23.32 14.73 5.24
N VAL A 1074 -23.75 13.74 4.45
CA VAL A 1074 -25.18 13.47 4.20
C VAL A 1074 -25.92 13.09 5.49
N ASP A 1075 -25.33 12.21 6.32
CA ASP A 1075 -25.92 11.80 7.62
C ASP A 1075 -26.03 13.00 8.58
N TRP A 1076 -25.01 13.86 8.60
CA TRP A 1076 -25.01 15.07 9.43
C TRP A 1076 -26.03 16.12 8.96
N ILE A 1077 -26.14 16.38 7.65
CA ILE A 1077 -27.15 17.30 7.09
C ILE A 1077 -28.56 16.79 7.42
N ALA A 1078 -28.82 15.49 7.27
CA ALA A 1078 -30.10 14.90 7.64
C ALA A 1078 -30.44 15.11 9.12
N ALA A 1079 -29.45 14.94 10.01
CA ALA A 1079 -29.62 15.19 11.43
C ALA A 1079 -29.91 16.68 11.74
N VAL A 1080 -29.20 17.60 11.10
CA VAL A 1080 -29.46 19.05 11.23
C VAL A 1080 -30.88 19.39 10.81
N LEU A 1081 -31.33 18.88 9.65
CA LEU A 1081 -32.71 19.09 9.18
C LEU A 1081 -33.75 18.52 10.15
N ALA A 1082 -33.50 17.34 10.73
CA ALA A 1082 -34.37 16.76 11.75
C ALA A 1082 -34.50 17.66 12.98
N PHE A 1083 -33.38 18.22 13.47
CA PHE A 1083 -33.36 19.14 14.61
C PHE A 1083 -34.00 20.49 14.32
N VAL A 1084 -33.83 21.03 13.11
CA VAL A 1084 -34.52 22.27 12.69
C VAL A 1084 -36.05 22.12 12.75
N MET A 1085 -36.55 20.91 12.53
CA MET A 1085 -37.99 20.62 12.65
C MET A 1085 -38.45 20.35 14.08
N GLU A 1086 -37.55 20.36 15.09
CA GLU A 1086 -37.84 20.09 16.50
C GLU A 1086 -37.45 21.30 17.36
N PRO A 1087 -38.29 22.35 17.44
CA PRO A 1087 -37.96 23.56 18.18
C PRO A 1087 -37.73 23.27 19.67
N GLY A 1088 -36.77 23.97 20.27
CA GLY A 1088 -36.40 23.80 21.69
C GLY A 1088 -35.36 22.70 21.94
N GLU A 1089 -34.94 21.96 20.91
CA GLU A 1089 -33.83 21.02 21.02
C GLU A 1089 -32.46 21.66 20.78
N ASP A 1090 -31.44 21.10 21.42
CA ASP A 1090 -30.06 21.57 21.32
C ASP A 1090 -29.39 21.08 20.01
N LEU A 1091 -29.27 21.98 19.04
CA LEU A 1091 -28.61 21.73 17.75
C LEU A 1091 -27.15 21.30 17.88
N SER A 1092 -26.46 21.62 18.98
CA SER A 1092 -25.06 21.23 19.19
C SER A 1092 -24.89 19.70 19.28
N LEU A 1093 -25.95 18.96 19.61
CA LEU A 1093 -25.95 17.49 19.64
C LEU A 1093 -25.68 16.86 18.27
N THR A 1094 -25.95 17.57 17.16
CA THR A 1094 -25.73 17.07 15.80
C THR A 1094 -24.26 16.78 15.52
N TRP A 1095 -23.32 17.48 16.18
CA TRP A 1095 -21.87 17.21 16.07
C TRP A 1095 -21.46 15.83 16.60
N LEU A 1096 -22.34 15.16 17.34
CA LEU A 1096 -22.10 13.80 17.83
C LEU A 1096 -22.40 12.72 16.79
N ILE A 1097 -23.03 13.04 15.64
CA ILE A 1097 -23.34 12.09 14.56
C ILE A 1097 -22.09 11.36 14.04
N PRO A 1098 -20.99 12.05 13.65
CA PRO A 1098 -19.78 11.37 13.20
C PRO A 1098 -19.21 10.43 14.26
N LEU A 1099 -19.25 10.82 15.53
CA LEU A 1099 -18.74 10.00 16.63
C LEU A 1099 -19.64 8.78 16.92
N GLN A 1100 -20.96 8.92 16.73
CA GLN A 1100 -21.95 7.85 16.91
C GLN A 1100 -21.65 6.64 16.00
N ARG A 1101 -21.01 6.87 14.84
CA ARG A 1101 -20.66 5.82 13.87
C ARG A 1101 -19.68 4.78 14.43
N PHE A 1102 -18.75 5.19 15.28
CA PHE A 1102 -17.65 4.35 15.74
C PHE A 1102 -17.96 3.54 17.02
N ALA A 1103 -18.94 3.97 17.83
CA ALA A 1103 -19.28 3.30 19.08
C ALA A 1103 -20.75 2.89 19.16
N TYR A 1104 -21.68 3.86 19.06
CA TYR A 1104 -23.11 3.63 19.27
C TYR A 1104 -23.72 2.70 18.21
N ARG A 1105 -23.43 2.93 16.92
CA ARG A 1105 -23.92 2.04 15.84
C ARG A 1105 -23.44 0.61 16.01
N GLN A 1106 -22.21 0.39 16.47
CA GLN A 1106 -21.66 -0.95 16.70
C GLN A 1106 -22.46 -1.72 17.78
N VAL A 1107 -22.88 -1.00 18.83
CA VAL A 1107 -23.79 -1.57 19.84
C VAL A 1107 -25.15 -1.92 19.23
N MET A 1108 -25.71 -1.07 18.35
CA MET A 1108 -26.98 -1.33 17.69
C MET A 1108 -26.91 -2.54 16.75
N TYR A 1109 -25.83 -2.70 16.00
CA TYR A 1109 -25.61 -3.87 15.14
C TYR A 1109 -25.58 -5.16 15.95
N ALA A 1110 -24.79 -5.18 17.03
CA ALA A 1110 -24.68 -6.32 17.92
C ALA A 1110 -26.03 -6.68 18.55
N VAL A 1111 -26.83 -5.68 18.89
CA VAL A 1111 -28.19 -5.83 19.42
C VAL A 1111 -29.11 -6.54 18.42
N VAL A 1112 -29.20 -6.06 17.17
CA VAL A 1112 -30.11 -6.65 16.19
C VAL A 1112 -29.67 -8.06 15.80
N VAL A 1113 -28.37 -8.29 15.59
CA VAL A 1113 -27.82 -9.64 15.34
C VAL A 1113 -28.16 -10.59 16.50
N ARG A 1114 -28.04 -10.11 17.75
CA ARG A 1114 -28.42 -10.88 18.94
C ARG A 1114 -29.92 -11.18 18.97
N SER A 1115 -30.78 -10.25 18.54
CA SER A 1115 -32.24 -10.45 18.44
C SER A 1115 -32.59 -11.55 17.43
N PHE A 1116 -32.01 -11.53 16.23
CA PHE A 1116 -32.19 -12.61 15.26
C PHE A 1116 -31.67 -13.95 15.79
N HIS A 1117 -30.48 -13.97 16.40
CA HIS A 1117 -29.94 -15.18 16.99
C HIS A 1117 -30.81 -15.74 18.14
N ALA A 1118 -31.39 -14.87 18.98
CA ALA A 1118 -32.34 -15.28 20.01
C ALA A 1118 -33.63 -15.88 19.40
N ALA A 1119 -34.16 -15.28 18.32
CA ALA A 1119 -35.35 -15.75 17.63
C ALA A 1119 -35.14 -17.13 16.98
N ILE A 1120 -33.94 -17.35 16.41
CA ILE A 1120 -33.56 -18.65 15.84
C ILE A 1120 -33.40 -19.71 16.94
N ARG A 1121 -32.83 -19.35 18.09
CA ARG A 1121 -32.68 -20.26 19.24
C ARG A 1121 -34.01 -20.63 19.91
N GLY A 1122 -35.02 -19.78 19.79
CA GLY A 1122 -36.35 -20.00 20.34
C GLY A 1122 -36.41 -20.06 21.87
N ARG A 1123 -35.55 -19.29 22.55
CA ARG A 1123 -35.57 -19.17 24.02
C ARG A 1123 -36.55 -18.09 24.47
N ILE A 1124 -37.18 -18.29 25.63
CA ILE A 1124 -37.93 -17.22 26.32
C ILE A 1124 -36.92 -16.16 26.75
N VAL A 1125 -37.21 -14.91 26.40
CA VAL A 1125 -36.45 -13.74 26.80
C VAL A 1125 -37.33 -12.94 27.75
N GLY A 1126 -36.89 -12.73 29.00
CA GLY A 1126 -37.61 -11.91 29.98
C GLY A 1126 -37.29 -10.43 29.88
N TRP A 1127 -38.09 -9.60 30.55
CA TRP A 1127 -37.98 -8.13 30.56
C TRP A 1127 -36.70 -7.61 31.23
N GLY A 1128 -36.13 -8.33 32.21
CA GLY A 1128 -34.96 -7.89 32.97
C GLY A 1128 -35.22 -6.65 33.84
N THR A 1129 -34.32 -6.35 34.78
CA THR A 1129 -34.41 -5.16 35.66
C THR A 1129 -33.44 -4.07 35.22
N GLN A 1130 -33.90 -2.81 35.25
CA GLN A 1130 -33.09 -1.61 35.06
C GLN A 1130 -32.94 -0.88 36.40
N GLU A 1131 -31.73 -0.44 36.73
CA GLU A 1131 -31.48 0.35 37.95
C GLU A 1131 -31.89 1.81 37.71
N ARG A 1132 -32.70 2.37 38.60
CA ARG A 1132 -33.19 3.75 38.52
C ARG A 1132 -32.34 4.69 39.34
N LYS A 1133 -32.01 5.86 38.77
CA LYS A 1133 -31.12 6.84 39.40
C LYS A 1133 -31.79 8.19 39.63
N ALA A 1134 -33.01 8.40 39.14
CA ALA A 1134 -33.75 9.66 39.26
C ALA A 1134 -32.93 10.86 38.74
N THR A 1135 -32.35 10.70 37.55
CA THR A 1135 -31.42 11.67 36.93
C THR A 1135 -32.06 12.60 35.89
N VAL A 1136 -33.40 12.56 35.74
CA VAL A 1136 -34.12 13.54 34.91
C VAL A 1136 -33.84 14.93 35.45
N ASP A 1137 -33.51 15.87 34.56
CA ASP A 1137 -33.09 17.22 34.95
C ASP A 1137 -34.15 17.89 35.82
N ARG A 1138 -33.76 18.31 37.03
CA ARG A 1138 -34.66 18.98 37.96
C ARG A 1138 -35.20 20.29 37.38
N GLY A 1139 -34.45 20.99 36.51
CA GLY A 1139 -34.96 22.20 35.84
C GLY A 1139 -36.18 21.94 34.97
N VAL A 1140 -36.30 20.74 34.38
CA VAL A 1140 -37.49 20.29 33.64
C VAL A 1140 -38.64 20.00 34.59
N VAL A 1141 -38.37 19.41 35.76
CA VAL A 1141 -39.39 19.10 36.77
C VAL A 1141 -39.92 20.37 37.45
N THR A 1142 -39.04 21.32 37.80
CA THR A 1142 -39.42 22.57 38.49
C THR A 1142 -40.16 23.53 37.56
N ALA A 1143 -39.75 23.66 36.29
CA ALA A 1143 -40.43 24.53 35.31
C ALA A 1143 -41.83 24.03 34.91
N LEU A 1144 -42.18 22.79 35.25
CA LEU A 1144 -43.52 22.22 35.04
C LEU A 1144 -44.45 22.41 36.25
N GLN A 1145 -43.88 22.75 37.41
CA GLN A 1145 -44.61 23.00 38.66
C GLN A 1145 -44.90 24.50 38.89
N GLU A 1146 -44.14 25.39 38.22
CA GLU A 1146 -44.41 26.84 38.10
C GLU A 1146 -45.36 27.14 36.93
#